data_AF-A0A368S5W1-F1
#
_entry.id   AF-A0A368S5W1-F1
#
_cell.length_a   1.000
_cell.length_b   1.000
_cell.length_c   1.000
_cell.angle_alpha   90.00
_cell.angle_beta   90.00
_cell.angle_gamma   90.00
#
_symmetry.space_group_name_H-M   'P 1'
#
loop_
_entity.id
_entity.type
_entity.pdbx_description
1 polymer ?
#
loop_
_entity_poly.entity_id
_entity_poly.type
_entity_poly.pdbx_seq_one_letter_code
_entity_poly.pdbx_strand_id
1 'polypeptide(L)'
;MKGWTDDHPRKLQYSLVKEITNNFADELGRGTFGRVFKGLLDDGEEVAVKLLRYFTPEISDQQFQNEFGNLKKLKHPNIVQLLGFCDEPEEEIIEHKGKLILCYRIRRALCLEYVPNGSLRKFLSGGCLSKNWPIRYKIIKGICEGLQYLHKIPIFHLDLKPDNILLDEKMLPKITDFGLSRLIGEGNTKRTMTPLGTLGYLPPEFINNQIISREYDIYSLGVIIMQIITGVTGFSDFADMEPQEFIEHVHDNWKRSLEEIPEYASLEADCKQVKGCMEIAINCKKKKRHERPTIEDIISKLDETETVKIDTQLSIKKGYFEESRFLSSGILGRPCQLQSAGAVLLAVTKIGSILGDETSKAVINKLSWKVHSLKELPWKVDQIRMNLTFMSQIIQQIGTVYLTDELANNWIGEVRKVAYRVEDVVDKYSYHVFQLTQEGFLKFFIKGTHNDIVFSAITDEIAHIEEEINQVIHMKDKWLHQTQLVSNNQQLAEIERQRSQDGFPDFVKDEDLVGIEKNRKLLSGWLYSDELDSTVITVSGMGGLGKSTLVTNLYEREKVNFPVHAWIVVSQICPADALLRKLLWKIGNKRAAEIKKKLQNRKCLIVLDDVWEQEVYFKIHDAFQNHQASQPLDGPDAFDLFCRRAFHNNKDHKCPKEFEEIATSIVDRCHGLPLAIVTIGSLLSYLEYIIWNQTYNQLRSELSTNDHVRAILNLSYHDLSEDLRNCFLYCSLFPEDYPMSRESLFPEDYPMSRESLVRLWVAEGFVLSREKNTPEEVAEVNLMELIHRNMLEVFGSANDYEAIIQVDPHVRRLSLCRWKVNTSLKHLTVLELQDSNITEVPTSIGNLFNLRYIGLRRTDVKSLPESIENLLNLHTLDIKQTQIEKLPRGTVNVKKLRDLLADRFADEMQSDFRFFIGVESPEGLSNLEELRTLETVQVSKDLAEQLKKLMQLRSVWIDNVSASDCANLFATLSTMPLLSSLLISARDVNETLCLQALDPISTKLHRLIVRGQWASGTLKYPIFRNHGEHLKYLALSWCQLGEDPLGVLAPHVPNLTYLSLNRVNSASTLVLSAGCFPHLKTLVLKRMPDVKQMEIGDGALPRIEGLYIVSLAQLDKVPQGIELLLSLKRLWLLYLHDEFKTLWQTSGMHQKMQHVPEIRI
;
A
#
# COMPACT_ATOMS: atom_id res chain seq x y z
N MET A 1 -38.53 -16.28 15.43
CA MET A 1 -40.00 -16.01 15.46
C MET A 1 -40.45 -15.70 14.02
N LYS A 2 -41.74 -15.69 13.66
CA LYS A 2 -42.17 -15.36 12.29
C LYS A 2 -42.52 -13.87 12.13
N GLY A 3 -41.77 -13.15 11.28
CA GLY A 3 -42.17 -11.89 10.65
C GLY A 3 -42.13 -10.67 11.57
N TRP A 4 -41.39 -9.63 11.20
CA TRP A 4 -41.31 -8.35 11.93
C TRP A 4 -42.22 -7.24 11.35
N THR A 5 -43.26 -7.64 10.60
CA THR A 5 -44.14 -6.73 9.86
C THR A 5 -45.37 -6.22 10.64
N ASP A 6 -45.34 -6.23 11.98
CA ASP A 6 -46.41 -5.62 12.79
C ASP A 6 -46.35 -4.07 12.71
N ASP A 7 -47.50 -3.41 12.78
CA ASP A 7 -47.61 -1.94 12.63
C ASP A 7 -46.95 -1.11 13.75
N HIS A 8 -46.32 -1.74 14.75
CA HIS A 8 -45.72 -1.08 15.91
C HIS A 8 -44.30 -1.62 16.21
N PRO A 9 -43.31 -0.75 16.49
CA PRO A 9 -41.94 -1.18 16.74
C PRO A 9 -41.85 -2.01 18.04
N ARG A 10 -41.24 -3.19 17.94
CA ARG A 10 -41.14 -4.16 19.05
C ARG A 10 -40.13 -3.71 20.10
N LYS A 11 -40.46 -3.88 21.40
CA LYS A 11 -39.45 -3.74 22.47
C LYS A 11 -38.58 -5.00 22.49
N LEU A 12 -37.26 -4.81 22.44
CA LEU A 12 -36.25 -5.85 22.36
C LEU A 12 -35.44 -5.89 23.65
N GLN A 13 -35.06 -7.10 24.07
CA GLN A 13 -34.09 -7.28 25.14
C GLN A 13 -32.67 -6.97 24.65
N TYR A 14 -31.81 -6.43 25.51
CA TYR A 14 -30.43 -6.11 25.13
C TYR A 14 -29.61 -7.37 24.79
N SER A 15 -29.95 -8.52 25.39
CA SER A 15 -29.45 -9.86 25.02
C SER A 15 -29.75 -10.19 23.56
N LEU A 16 -31.00 -10.04 23.12
CA LEU A 16 -31.42 -10.26 21.74
C LEU A 16 -30.74 -9.27 20.79
N VAL A 17 -30.54 -8.01 21.21
CA VAL A 17 -29.79 -7.02 20.41
C VAL A 17 -28.32 -7.42 20.22
N LYS A 18 -27.66 -7.99 21.25
CA LYS A 18 -26.33 -8.59 21.11
C LYS A 18 -26.36 -9.81 20.19
N GLU A 19 -27.36 -10.67 20.31
CA GLU A 19 -27.51 -11.88 19.50
C GLU A 19 -27.64 -11.57 18.00
N ILE A 20 -28.65 -10.76 17.61
CA ILE A 20 -28.90 -10.44 16.20
C ILE A 20 -27.74 -9.68 15.53
N THR A 21 -26.93 -8.94 16.30
CA THR A 21 -25.74 -8.21 15.80
C THR A 21 -24.43 -9.00 15.90
N ASN A 22 -24.49 -10.28 16.30
CA ASN A 22 -23.31 -11.13 16.58
C ASN A 22 -22.29 -10.43 17.51
N ASN A 23 -22.78 -9.90 18.63
CA ASN A 23 -22.06 -9.05 19.58
C ASN A 23 -21.45 -7.79 18.92
N PHE A 24 -22.24 -7.09 18.09
CA PHE A 24 -21.86 -5.84 17.42
C PHE A 24 -20.63 -5.96 16.49
N ALA A 25 -20.49 -7.08 15.77
CA ALA A 25 -19.29 -7.39 14.99
C ALA A 25 -19.14 -6.57 13.68
N ASP A 26 -20.25 -6.22 13.02
CA ASP A 26 -20.25 -5.56 11.70
C ASP A 26 -20.71 -4.09 11.84
N GLU A 27 -19.78 -3.14 12.02
CA GLU A 27 -20.08 -1.71 12.18
C GLU A 27 -20.28 -1.02 10.82
N LEU A 28 -21.55 -0.78 10.47
CA LEU A 28 -21.97 -0.10 9.23
C LEU A 28 -21.62 1.39 9.19
N GLY A 29 -21.46 2.02 10.36
CA GLY A 29 -21.06 3.42 10.46
C GLY A 29 -21.14 4.02 11.87
N ARG A 30 -20.45 5.14 12.06
CA ARG A 30 -20.33 5.85 13.35
C ARG A 30 -20.80 7.30 13.22
N GLY A 31 -21.86 7.66 13.95
CA GLY A 31 -22.38 9.02 14.04
C GLY A 31 -22.07 9.67 15.39
N THR A 32 -22.40 10.95 15.53
CA THR A 32 -22.26 11.70 16.79
C THR A 32 -23.03 11.05 17.95
N PHE A 33 -24.19 10.47 17.65
CA PHE A 33 -25.15 9.98 18.65
C PHE A 33 -25.13 8.45 18.85
N GLY A 34 -24.31 7.71 18.10
CA GLY A 34 -24.29 6.25 18.22
C GLY A 34 -23.47 5.54 17.13
N ARG A 35 -23.38 4.22 17.28
CA ARG A 35 -22.79 3.30 16.28
C ARG A 35 -23.91 2.48 15.64
N VAL A 36 -23.84 2.27 14.33
CA VAL A 36 -24.80 1.45 13.59
C VAL A 36 -24.13 0.14 13.22
N PHE A 37 -24.78 -0.97 13.55
CA PHE A 37 -24.28 -2.32 13.27
C PHE A 37 -25.26 -3.06 12.35
N LYS A 38 -24.74 -3.97 11.53
CA LYS A 38 -25.59 -4.92 10.82
C LYS A 38 -26.08 -5.99 11.80
N GLY A 39 -27.34 -6.39 11.63
CA GLY A 39 -27.91 -7.53 12.32
C GLY A 39 -28.69 -8.44 11.39
N LEU A 40 -28.92 -9.66 11.83
CA LEU A 40 -29.69 -10.68 11.13
C LEU A 40 -30.74 -11.24 12.09
N LEU A 41 -32.00 -11.24 11.67
CA LEU A 41 -33.11 -11.80 12.43
C LEU A 41 -33.25 -13.31 12.21
N ASP A 42 -33.95 -14.03 13.11
CA ASP A 42 -34.19 -15.48 13.03
C ASP A 42 -34.75 -15.97 11.68
N ASP A 43 -35.51 -15.12 10.98
CA ASP A 43 -36.13 -15.38 9.69
C ASP A 43 -35.25 -15.01 8.49
N GLY A 44 -34.03 -14.52 8.74
CA GLY A 44 -33.05 -14.15 7.73
C GLY A 44 -33.17 -12.71 7.22
N GLU A 45 -34.07 -11.89 7.77
CA GLU A 45 -34.16 -10.48 7.43
C GLU A 45 -32.96 -9.69 8.00
N GLU A 46 -32.31 -8.89 7.14
CA GLU A 46 -31.19 -8.03 7.53
C GLU A 46 -31.70 -6.70 8.13
N VAL A 47 -31.11 -6.28 9.24
CA VAL A 47 -31.51 -5.07 9.99
C VAL A 47 -30.30 -4.18 10.31
N ALA A 48 -30.55 -2.89 10.53
CA ALA A 48 -29.56 -1.93 10.98
C ALA A 48 -29.81 -1.54 12.45
N VAL A 49 -28.91 -1.91 13.35
CA VAL A 49 -29.03 -1.68 14.79
C VAL A 49 -28.17 -0.48 15.20
N LYS A 50 -28.81 0.67 15.46
CA LYS A 50 -28.16 1.87 15.99
C LYS A 50 -28.09 1.80 17.52
N LEU A 51 -26.93 1.46 18.06
CA LEU A 51 -26.62 1.53 19.49
C LEU A 51 -26.28 2.98 19.88
N LEU A 52 -27.11 3.59 20.72
CA LEU A 52 -26.97 4.99 21.11
C LEU A 52 -25.83 5.19 22.12
N ARG A 53 -25.13 6.32 21.98
CA ARG A 53 -24.02 6.68 22.86
C ARG A 53 -24.55 7.29 24.15
N TYR A 54 -24.13 6.74 25.29
CA TYR A 54 -24.44 7.30 26.61
C TYR A 54 -23.57 8.54 26.88
N PHE A 55 -24.22 9.67 27.16
CA PHE A 55 -23.60 10.94 27.58
C PHE A 55 -23.93 11.20 29.06
N THR A 56 -24.73 12.23 29.39
CA THR A 56 -25.41 12.34 30.69
C THR A 56 -26.81 11.70 30.60
N PRO A 57 -27.47 11.37 31.72
CA PRO A 57 -28.83 10.83 31.70
C PRO A 57 -29.81 11.72 30.90
N GLU A 58 -29.83 13.03 31.16
CA GLU A 58 -30.78 13.97 30.57
C GLU A 58 -30.62 14.09 29.05
N ILE A 59 -29.36 14.16 28.59
CA ILE A 59 -29.03 14.26 27.16
C ILE A 59 -29.34 12.94 26.45
N SER A 60 -29.01 11.80 27.07
CA SER A 60 -29.24 10.46 26.51
C SER A 60 -30.73 10.10 26.46
N ASP A 61 -31.51 10.57 27.45
CA ASP A 61 -32.97 10.47 27.49
C ASP A 61 -33.60 11.31 26.38
N GLN A 62 -33.19 12.58 26.25
CA GLN A 62 -33.71 13.47 25.23
C GLN A 62 -33.39 12.99 23.81
N GLN A 63 -32.17 12.50 23.55
CA GLN A 63 -31.78 11.95 22.25
C GLN A 63 -32.61 10.72 21.88
N PHE A 64 -32.74 9.75 22.80
CA PHE A 64 -33.55 8.56 22.57
C PHE A 64 -35.03 8.91 22.35
N GLN A 65 -35.63 9.75 23.20
CA GLN A 65 -37.03 10.14 23.06
C GLN A 65 -37.31 10.94 21.78
N ASN A 66 -36.38 11.78 21.32
CA ASN A 66 -36.49 12.43 20.02
C ASN A 66 -36.45 11.41 18.89
N GLU A 67 -35.40 10.57 18.82
CA GLU A 67 -35.21 9.68 17.67
C GLU A 67 -36.28 8.58 17.61
N PHE A 68 -36.51 7.86 18.71
CA PHE A 68 -37.57 6.87 18.83
C PHE A 68 -38.97 7.49 18.68
N GLY A 69 -39.23 8.61 19.37
CA GLY A 69 -40.55 9.25 19.41
C GLY A 69 -40.94 9.96 18.10
N ASN A 70 -39.96 10.30 17.25
CA ASN A 70 -40.19 10.70 15.87
C ASN A 70 -40.38 9.45 15.00
N LEU A 71 -39.37 8.56 14.90
CA LEU A 71 -39.39 7.38 14.01
C LEU A 71 -40.63 6.48 14.18
N LYS A 72 -41.11 6.28 15.42
CA LYS A 72 -42.34 5.52 15.71
C LYS A 72 -43.60 6.05 14.98
N LYS A 73 -43.59 7.30 14.53
CA LYS A 73 -44.69 7.96 13.81
C LYS A 73 -44.49 8.00 12.29
N LEU A 74 -43.32 7.59 11.79
CA LEU A 74 -42.94 7.71 10.39
C LEU A 74 -43.19 6.40 9.65
N LYS A 75 -44.00 6.46 8.58
CA LYS A 75 -44.20 5.34 7.65
C LYS A 75 -44.33 5.89 6.24
N HIS A 76 -43.21 5.92 5.51
CA HIS A 76 -43.11 6.45 4.15
C HIS A 76 -42.00 5.71 3.38
N PRO A 77 -42.15 5.43 2.06
CA PRO A 77 -41.12 4.71 1.29
C PRO A 77 -39.73 5.34 1.38
N ASN A 78 -39.66 6.68 1.37
CA ASN A 78 -38.42 7.47 1.41
C ASN A 78 -37.95 7.85 2.82
N ILE A 79 -38.38 7.14 3.86
CA ILE A 79 -37.89 7.29 5.23
C ILE A 79 -37.50 5.91 5.75
N VAL A 80 -36.42 5.82 6.52
CA VAL A 80 -36.00 4.57 7.16
C VAL A 80 -37.02 4.14 8.21
N GLN A 81 -37.55 2.93 8.07
CA GLN A 81 -38.52 2.32 8.97
C GLN A 81 -37.86 1.80 10.26
N LEU A 82 -38.50 2.08 11.40
CA LEU A 82 -38.15 1.53 12.71
C LEU A 82 -38.91 0.21 12.94
N LEU A 83 -38.16 -0.87 13.17
CA LEU A 83 -38.66 -2.24 13.39
C LEU A 83 -38.74 -2.59 14.88
N GLY A 84 -37.82 -2.06 15.69
CA GLY A 84 -37.80 -2.29 17.13
C GLY A 84 -36.87 -1.38 17.91
N PHE A 85 -36.88 -1.48 19.23
CA PHE A 85 -36.06 -0.66 20.12
C PHE A 85 -35.69 -1.40 21.41
N CYS A 86 -34.54 -1.10 21.97
CA CYS A 86 -34.09 -1.54 23.29
C CYS A 86 -33.95 -0.32 24.21
N ASP A 87 -34.37 -0.48 25.46
CA ASP A 87 -34.25 0.49 26.56
C ASP A 87 -34.31 -0.31 27.87
N GLU A 88 -33.15 -0.79 28.31
CA GLU A 88 -32.99 -1.71 29.44
C GLU A 88 -31.74 -1.37 30.27
N PRO A 89 -31.79 -1.46 31.61
CA PRO A 89 -30.60 -1.32 32.45
C PRO A 89 -29.73 -2.59 32.36
N GLU A 90 -28.43 -2.42 32.12
CA GLU A 90 -27.41 -3.45 32.27
C GLU A 90 -26.56 -3.16 33.51
N GLU A 91 -26.26 -4.19 34.29
CA GLU A 91 -25.32 -4.11 35.41
C GLU A 91 -23.87 -4.06 34.87
N GLU A 92 -23.14 -3.00 35.21
CA GLU A 92 -21.74 -2.79 34.83
C GLU A 92 -20.92 -2.54 36.11
N ILE A 93 -19.92 -3.37 36.38
CA ILE A 93 -19.01 -3.18 37.52
C ILE A 93 -17.90 -2.23 37.08
N ILE A 94 -17.88 -1.02 37.63
CA ILE A 94 -16.89 0.02 37.30
C ILE A 94 -15.98 0.24 38.50
N GLU A 95 -14.67 0.30 38.26
CA GLU A 95 -13.72 0.71 39.29
C GLU A 95 -13.72 2.24 39.44
N HIS A 96 -14.04 2.72 40.65
CA HIS A 96 -13.94 4.14 41.00
C HIS A 96 -13.10 4.31 42.26
N LYS A 97 -11.94 4.99 42.12
CA LYS A 97 -11.00 5.26 43.22
C LYS A 97 -10.55 3.99 43.98
N GLY A 98 -10.21 2.92 43.25
CA GLY A 98 -9.72 1.66 43.86
C GLY A 98 -10.81 0.79 44.49
N LYS A 99 -12.09 1.03 44.18
CA LYS A 99 -13.21 0.17 44.60
C LYS A 99 -14.08 -0.20 43.41
N LEU A 100 -14.44 -1.47 43.32
CA LEU A 100 -15.45 -1.97 42.39
C LEU A 100 -16.83 -1.53 42.87
N ILE A 101 -17.56 -0.80 42.02
CA ILE A 101 -18.92 -0.33 42.28
C ILE A 101 -19.82 -0.92 41.21
N LEU A 102 -20.86 -1.64 41.63
CA LEU A 102 -21.95 -2.05 40.74
C LEU A 102 -22.74 -0.79 40.34
N CYS A 103 -22.77 -0.47 39.05
CA CYS A 103 -23.61 0.59 38.51
C CYS A 103 -24.59 0.02 37.49
N TYR A 104 -25.71 0.73 37.28
CA TYR A 104 -26.71 0.36 36.29
C TYR A 104 -26.62 1.34 35.13
N ARG A 105 -26.33 0.84 33.94
CA ARG A 105 -26.21 1.64 32.73
C ARG A 105 -27.35 1.29 31.77
N ILE A 106 -28.15 2.29 31.42
CA ILE A 106 -29.26 2.08 30.48
C ILE A 106 -28.68 1.90 29.07
N ARG A 107 -28.90 0.71 28.50
CA ARG A 107 -28.53 0.33 27.14
C ARG A 107 -29.71 0.63 26.20
N ARG A 108 -29.43 1.44 25.19
CA ARG A 108 -30.42 1.89 24.21
C ARG A 108 -29.99 1.60 22.80
N ALA A 109 -30.87 0.96 22.04
CA ALA A 109 -30.66 0.69 20.62
C ALA A 109 -31.95 0.87 19.83
N LEU A 110 -31.82 1.24 18.56
CA LEU A 110 -32.92 1.27 17.58
C LEU A 110 -32.62 0.24 16.49
N CYS A 111 -33.57 -0.65 16.24
CA CYS A 111 -33.51 -1.64 15.16
C CYS A 111 -34.31 -1.10 13.97
N LEU A 112 -33.62 -0.82 12.87
CA LEU A 112 -34.12 -0.19 11.65
C LEU A 112 -34.08 -1.18 10.48
N GLU A 113 -34.80 -0.90 9.39
CA GLU A 113 -34.58 -1.62 8.13
C GLU A 113 -33.12 -1.44 7.65
N TYR A 114 -32.52 -2.51 7.12
CA TYR A 114 -31.20 -2.42 6.48
C TYR A 114 -31.34 -1.84 5.06
N VAL A 115 -30.45 -0.91 4.71
CA VAL A 115 -30.49 -0.19 3.43
C VAL A 115 -29.13 -0.40 2.72
N PRO A 116 -29.03 -1.33 1.75
CA PRO A 116 -27.77 -2.00 1.42
C PRO A 116 -26.73 -1.14 0.69
N ASN A 117 -27.15 -0.17 -0.13
CA ASN A 117 -26.19 0.70 -0.82
C ASN A 117 -25.58 1.78 0.11
N GLY A 118 -26.08 1.93 1.33
CA GLY A 118 -25.56 2.89 2.31
C GLY A 118 -25.79 4.36 1.92
N SER A 119 -24.96 5.27 2.42
CA SER A 119 -25.19 6.71 2.31
C SER A 119 -24.85 7.32 0.95
N LEU A 120 -25.68 8.27 0.51
CA LEU A 120 -25.51 9.07 -0.71
C LEU A 120 -24.16 9.78 -0.75
N ARG A 121 -23.58 10.14 0.41
CA ARG A 121 -22.22 10.71 0.52
C ARG A 121 -21.19 9.89 -0.26
N LYS A 122 -21.20 8.55 -0.14
CA LYS A 122 -20.26 7.65 -0.84
C LYS A 122 -20.30 7.82 -2.36
N PHE A 123 -21.51 7.99 -2.89
CA PHE A 123 -21.76 8.13 -4.32
C PHE A 123 -21.39 9.51 -4.86
N LEU A 124 -21.49 10.56 -4.03
CA LEU A 124 -21.07 11.92 -4.38
C LEU A 124 -19.54 12.09 -4.33
N SER A 125 -18.85 11.43 -3.39
CA SER A 125 -17.39 11.56 -3.23
C SER A 125 -16.56 10.67 -4.17
N GLY A 126 -17.12 9.56 -4.67
CA GLY A 126 -16.40 8.57 -5.47
C GLY A 126 -16.70 8.56 -6.97
N GLY A 127 -17.49 9.51 -7.49
CA GLY A 127 -17.91 9.53 -8.91
C GLY A 127 -18.85 8.39 -9.33
N CYS A 128 -19.27 7.52 -8.40
CA CYS A 128 -20.06 6.31 -8.68
C CYS A 128 -21.48 6.58 -9.16
N LEU A 129 -22.04 7.77 -8.93
CA LEU A 129 -23.14 8.27 -9.76
C LEU A 129 -22.56 8.66 -11.11
N SER A 130 -22.64 7.77 -12.10
CA SER A 130 -22.21 8.04 -13.47
C SER A 130 -22.97 9.22 -14.11
N LYS A 131 -22.73 9.50 -15.41
CA LYS A 131 -23.52 10.45 -16.23
C LYS A 131 -25.02 10.05 -16.38
N ASN A 132 -25.52 9.09 -15.61
CA ASN A 132 -26.92 8.66 -15.56
C ASN A 132 -27.78 9.68 -14.79
N TRP A 133 -28.27 10.69 -15.52
CA TRP A 133 -29.21 11.69 -14.99
C TRP A 133 -30.50 11.08 -14.39
N PRO A 134 -31.17 10.08 -15.01
CA PRO A 134 -32.39 9.49 -14.46
C PRO A 134 -32.27 8.99 -13.01
N ILE A 135 -31.15 8.39 -12.62
CA ILE A 135 -30.90 7.98 -11.22
C ILE A 135 -30.76 9.20 -10.30
N ARG A 136 -30.00 10.23 -10.71
CA ARG A 136 -29.81 11.47 -9.93
C ARG A 136 -31.13 12.20 -9.71
N TYR A 137 -31.95 12.32 -10.75
CA TYR A 137 -33.29 12.91 -10.69
C TYR A 137 -34.23 12.12 -9.76
N LYS A 138 -34.23 10.79 -9.87
CA LYS A 138 -35.00 9.89 -8.98
C LYS A 138 -34.62 10.06 -7.50
N ILE A 139 -33.33 10.25 -7.21
CA ILE A 139 -32.84 10.56 -5.86
C ILE A 139 -33.32 11.94 -5.39
N ILE A 140 -33.24 12.97 -6.24
CA ILE A 140 -33.76 14.32 -5.90
C ILE A 140 -35.24 14.25 -5.54
N LYS A 141 -36.07 13.64 -6.40
CA LYS A 141 -37.52 13.54 -6.19
C LYS A 141 -37.88 12.77 -4.91
N GLY A 142 -37.28 11.60 -4.69
CA GLY A 142 -37.57 10.81 -3.49
C GLY A 142 -37.18 11.49 -2.17
N ILE A 143 -36.12 12.32 -2.17
CA ILE A 143 -35.80 13.16 -0.99
C ILE A 143 -36.89 14.20 -0.78
N CYS A 144 -37.36 14.85 -1.84
CA CYS A 144 -38.46 15.82 -1.75
C CYS A 144 -39.76 15.20 -1.23
N GLU A 145 -40.14 14.02 -1.73
CA GLU A 145 -41.33 13.27 -1.28
C GLU A 145 -41.22 12.89 0.21
N GLY A 146 -40.06 12.39 0.65
CA GLY A 146 -39.78 12.12 2.06
C GLY A 146 -39.87 13.37 2.93
N LEU A 147 -39.35 14.51 2.48
CA LEU A 147 -39.41 15.77 3.22
C LEU A 147 -40.83 16.38 3.24
N GLN A 148 -41.61 16.22 2.18
CA GLN A 148 -43.03 16.61 2.15
C GLN A 148 -43.83 15.87 3.22
N TYR A 149 -43.62 14.55 3.32
CA TYR A 149 -44.23 13.74 4.37
C TYR A 149 -43.87 14.26 5.77
N LEU A 150 -42.59 14.52 6.06
CA LEU A 150 -42.13 15.07 7.35
C LEU A 150 -42.74 16.44 7.68
N HIS A 151 -42.75 17.35 6.72
CA HIS A 151 -43.32 18.69 6.90
C HIS A 151 -44.83 18.65 7.15
N LYS A 152 -45.56 17.70 6.55
CA LYS A 152 -47.01 17.49 6.77
C LYS A 152 -47.35 17.05 8.20
N ILE A 153 -46.44 16.35 8.88
CA ILE A 153 -46.58 15.89 10.28
C ILE A 153 -45.72 16.71 11.26
N PRO A 154 -45.69 18.05 11.08
CA PRO A 154 -44.59 19.00 11.33
C PRO A 154 -43.38 18.51 12.14
N ILE A 155 -42.62 17.57 11.56
CA ILE A 155 -41.27 17.19 12.01
C ILE A 155 -40.27 17.92 11.13
N PHE A 156 -39.37 18.69 11.74
CA PHE A 156 -38.22 19.29 11.04
C PHE A 156 -37.01 18.40 11.28
N HIS A 157 -36.27 18.07 10.23
CA HIS A 157 -35.17 17.11 10.25
C HIS A 157 -33.94 17.70 10.98
N LEU A 158 -33.59 18.95 10.65
CA LEU A 158 -32.52 19.77 11.23
C LEU A 158 -31.07 19.28 11.06
N ASP A 159 -30.85 18.10 10.48
CA ASP A 159 -29.52 17.62 10.05
C ASP A 159 -29.58 16.87 8.71
N LEU A 160 -30.31 17.45 7.74
CA LEU A 160 -30.42 16.88 6.40
C LEU A 160 -29.09 17.08 5.63
N LYS A 161 -28.42 15.97 5.29
CA LYS A 161 -27.12 15.94 4.58
C LYS A 161 -26.95 14.62 3.84
N PRO A 162 -26.02 14.48 2.87
CA PRO A 162 -25.83 13.24 2.10
C PRO A 162 -25.47 12.00 2.92
N ASP A 163 -24.90 12.16 4.11
CA ASP A 163 -24.62 11.06 5.04
C ASP A 163 -25.91 10.48 5.66
N ASN A 164 -26.96 11.30 5.77
CA ASN A 164 -28.26 10.97 6.36
C ASN A 164 -29.34 10.64 5.30
N ILE A 165 -28.93 10.46 4.04
CA ILE A 165 -29.74 9.89 2.95
C ILE A 165 -29.14 8.54 2.58
N LEU A 166 -29.85 7.44 2.86
CA LEU A 166 -29.44 6.10 2.44
C LEU A 166 -30.08 5.73 1.09
N LEU A 167 -29.46 4.85 0.30
CA LEU A 167 -29.99 4.37 -0.97
C LEU A 167 -30.36 2.88 -0.89
N ASP A 168 -31.58 2.53 -1.32
CA ASP A 168 -31.99 1.12 -1.44
C ASP A 168 -31.37 0.44 -2.69
N GLU A 169 -31.65 -0.85 -2.88
CA GLU A 169 -31.21 -1.65 -4.04
C GLU A 169 -31.60 -1.04 -5.39
N LYS A 170 -32.68 -0.24 -5.42
CA LYS A 170 -33.25 0.40 -6.62
C LYS A 170 -32.80 1.86 -6.74
N MET A 171 -31.81 2.29 -5.96
CA MET A 171 -31.34 3.67 -5.85
C MET A 171 -32.44 4.68 -5.46
N LEU A 172 -33.46 4.24 -4.71
CA LEU A 172 -34.41 5.14 -4.06
C LEU A 172 -33.82 5.65 -2.74
N PRO A 173 -33.99 6.95 -2.43
CA PRO A 173 -33.49 7.55 -1.20
C PRO A 173 -34.40 7.24 -0.02
N LYS A 174 -33.79 7.02 1.16
CA LYS A 174 -34.43 6.91 2.47
C LYS A 174 -33.75 7.87 3.46
N ILE A 175 -34.51 8.82 4.01
CA ILE A 175 -34.05 9.77 5.03
C ILE A 175 -33.87 9.04 6.38
N THR A 176 -32.77 9.32 7.09
CA THR A 176 -32.41 8.70 8.38
C THR A 176 -31.75 9.69 9.35
N ASP A 177 -31.46 9.23 10.58
CA ASP A 177 -30.82 9.97 11.69
C ASP A 177 -31.67 11.12 12.26
N PHE A 178 -32.83 10.77 12.82
CA PHE A 178 -33.78 11.71 13.42
C PHE A 178 -33.40 12.22 14.82
N GLY A 179 -32.15 12.03 15.26
CA GLY A 179 -31.68 12.36 16.62
C GLY A 179 -31.71 13.86 16.95
N LEU A 180 -31.59 14.72 15.94
CA LEU A 180 -31.74 16.18 16.08
C LEU A 180 -33.12 16.71 15.69
N SER A 181 -33.98 15.85 15.14
CA SER A 181 -35.27 16.26 14.58
C SER A 181 -36.27 16.66 15.67
N ARG A 182 -37.10 17.66 15.37
CA ARG A 182 -38.05 18.23 16.34
C ARG A 182 -39.46 18.28 15.78
N LEU A 183 -40.41 17.71 16.53
CA LEU A 183 -41.84 17.97 16.33
C LEU A 183 -42.16 19.38 16.83
N ILE A 184 -42.67 20.23 15.94
CA ILE A 184 -43.00 21.62 16.27
C ILE A 184 -44.51 21.82 16.07
N GLY A 185 -45.24 22.04 17.17
CA GLY A 185 -46.65 22.45 17.12
C GLY A 185 -46.85 23.79 16.38
N GLU A 186 -48.10 24.17 16.09
CA GLU A 186 -48.57 25.16 15.08
C GLU A 186 -47.82 26.51 14.93
N GLY A 187 -46.92 26.89 15.83
CA GLY A 187 -45.98 27.99 15.63
C GLY A 187 -44.83 27.62 14.67
N ASN A 188 -44.92 28.07 13.42
CA ASN A 188 -43.98 27.83 12.31
C ASN A 188 -42.52 28.30 12.52
N THR A 189 -42.12 28.79 13.70
CA THR A 189 -40.75 29.26 13.97
C THR A 189 -40.44 29.17 15.46
N LYS A 190 -39.25 28.67 15.82
CA LYS A 190 -38.72 28.72 17.20
C LYS A 190 -37.25 29.18 17.20
N ARG A 191 -36.81 29.81 18.29
CA ARG A 191 -35.38 29.95 18.62
C ARG A 191 -34.96 28.78 19.49
N THR A 192 -33.71 28.32 19.34
CA THR A 192 -33.12 27.24 20.14
C THR A 192 -31.79 27.73 20.70
N MET A 193 -31.45 27.42 21.96
CA MET A 193 -30.14 27.78 22.53
C MET A 193 -29.06 26.72 22.24
N THR A 194 -29.43 25.61 21.61
CA THR A 194 -28.53 24.50 21.27
C THR A 194 -27.93 24.71 19.87
N PRO A 195 -26.59 24.64 19.67
CA PRO A 195 -26.01 24.50 18.34
C PRO A 195 -26.37 23.11 17.77
N LEU A 196 -26.90 23.09 16.55
CA LEU A 196 -27.47 21.89 15.89
C LEU A 196 -27.12 21.90 14.40
N GLY A 197 -27.05 20.71 13.81
CA GLY A 197 -26.82 20.50 12.38
C GLY A 197 -25.35 20.52 11.95
N THR A 198 -25.11 20.19 10.68
CA THR A 198 -23.77 20.01 10.11
C THR A 198 -23.31 21.24 9.29
N LEU A 199 -22.09 21.73 9.56
CA LEU A 199 -21.47 22.86 8.85
C LEU A 199 -21.47 22.64 7.33
N GLY A 200 -21.84 23.66 6.56
CA GLY A 200 -22.06 23.59 5.11
C GLY A 200 -23.53 23.40 4.70
N TYR A 201 -24.36 22.80 5.57
CA TYR A 201 -25.81 22.64 5.34
C TYR A 201 -26.66 23.58 6.22
N LEU A 202 -26.02 24.34 7.13
CA LEU A 202 -26.67 25.30 8.03
C LEU A 202 -27.17 26.55 7.28
N PRO A 203 -28.44 26.97 7.47
CA PRO A 203 -28.96 28.19 6.86
C PRO A 203 -28.49 29.46 7.60
N PRO A 204 -28.36 30.61 6.92
CA PRO A 204 -27.84 31.86 7.50
C PRO A 204 -28.61 32.36 8.74
N GLU A 205 -29.94 32.21 8.79
CA GLU A 205 -30.73 32.62 9.95
C GLU A 205 -30.52 31.73 11.19
N PHE A 206 -30.07 30.49 11.01
CA PHE A 206 -29.67 29.64 12.13
C PHE A 206 -28.30 30.06 12.66
N ILE A 207 -27.31 30.24 11.76
CA ILE A 207 -25.96 30.70 12.11
C ILE A 207 -26.02 32.04 12.87
N ASN A 208 -26.82 32.99 12.38
CA ASN A 208 -26.87 34.34 12.94
C ASN A 208 -27.81 34.50 14.15
N ASN A 209 -28.94 33.77 14.17
CA ASN A 209 -30.04 34.04 15.11
C ASN A 209 -30.61 32.79 15.81
N GLN A 210 -30.03 31.61 15.57
CA GLN A 210 -30.43 30.30 16.11
C GLN A 210 -31.92 29.98 15.88
N ILE A 211 -32.44 30.39 14.70
CA ILE A 211 -33.82 30.19 14.29
C ILE A 211 -33.99 28.84 13.57
N ILE A 212 -34.99 28.06 13.98
CA ILE A 212 -35.43 26.84 13.31
C ILE A 212 -36.87 26.98 12.80
N SER A 213 -37.12 26.52 11.58
CA SER A 213 -38.42 26.52 10.88
C SER A 213 -38.36 25.55 9.68
N ARG A 214 -39.47 25.31 8.98
CA ARG A 214 -39.52 24.40 7.80
C ARG A 214 -38.49 24.79 6.73
N GLU A 215 -38.23 26.08 6.57
CA GLU A 215 -37.31 26.61 5.56
C GLU A 215 -35.83 26.30 5.88
N TYR A 216 -35.53 25.77 7.07
CA TYR A 216 -34.22 25.23 7.42
C TYR A 216 -33.91 24.01 6.55
N ASP A 217 -34.80 23.01 6.56
CA ASP A 217 -34.57 21.77 5.81
C ASP A 217 -34.65 22.01 4.29
N ILE A 218 -35.43 23.00 3.84
CA ILE A 218 -35.42 23.48 2.45
C ILE A 218 -34.04 24.02 2.04
N TYR A 219 -33.36 24.79 2.90
CA TYR A 219 -32.02 25.27 2.60
C TYR A 219 -31.01 24.11 2.47
N SER A 220 -31.05 23.17 3.42
CA SER A 220 -30.20 21.97 3.39
C SER A 220 -30.48 21.11 2.15
N LEU A 221 -31.76 20.94 1.77
CA LEU A 221 -32.18 20.29 0.53
C LEU A 221 -31.60 21.00 -0.70
N GLY A 222 -31.61 22.33 -0.75
CA GLY A 222 -31.01 23.11 -1.84
C GLY A 222 -29.50 22.85 -2.02
N VAL A 223 -28.76 22.71 -0.92
CA VAL A 223 -27.34 22.33 -0.95
C VAL A 223 -27.16 20.89 -1.46
N ILE A 224 -28.00 19.96 -1.01
CA ILE A 224 -27.95 18.55 -1.45
C ILE A 224 -28.27 18.42 -2.95
N ILE A 225 -29.32 19.08 -3.44
CA ILE A 225 -29.68 19.06 -4.88
C ILE A 225 -28.52 19.61 -5.71
N MET A 226 -27.92 20.73 -5.31
CA MET A 226 -26.76 21.31 -5.99
C MET A 226 -25.61 20.29 -6.06
N GLN A 227 -25.25 19.64 -4.94
CA GLN A 227 -24.21 18.60 -4.89
C GLN A 227 -24.55 17.35 -5.72
N ILE A 228 -25.83 16.94 -5.81
CA ILE A 228 -26.25 15.82 -6.67
C ILE A 228 -26.06 16.16 -8.15
N ILE A 229 -26.23 17.42 -8.56
CA ILE A 229 -26.08 17.84 -9.96
C ILE A 229 -24.61 18.10 -10.31
N THR A 230 -23.83 18.76 -9.44
CA THR A 230 -22.43 19.16 -9.71
C THR A 230 -21.36 18.19 -9.24
N GLY A 231 -21.66 17.30 -8.29
CA GLY A 231 -20.64 16.58 -7.51
C GLY A 231 -20.01 17.46 -6.41
N VAL A 232 -19.16 16.85 -5.58
CA VAL A 232 -18.58 17.48 -4.37
C VAL A 232 -17.54 18.56 -4.69
N THR A 233 -16.79 18.41 -5.79
CA THR A 233 -15.71 19.34 -6.16
C THR A 233 -16.23 20.65 -6.74
N GLY A 234 -17.29 20.62 -7.56
CA GLY A 234 -17.77 21.83 -8.25
C GLY A 234 -18.30 22.94 -7.34
N PHE A 235 -18.54 22.71 -6.04
CA PHE A 235 -19.11 23.74 -5.17
C PHE A 235 -18.14 24.90 -4.85
N SER A 236 -16.82 24.66 -4.87
CA SER A 236 -15.81 25.71 -4.66
C SER A 236 -15.62 26.60 -5.88
N ASP A 237 -15.78 26.03 -7.07
CA ASP A 237 -15.24 26.60 -8.32
C ASP A 237 -16.16 27.67 -8.92
N PHE A 238 -17.38 27.81 -8.39
CA PHE A 238 -18.42 28.75 -8.85
C PHE A 238 -18.94 29.67 -7.73
N ALA A 239 -18.18 29.87 -6.65
CA ALA A 239 -18.63 30.63 -5.48
C ALA A 239 -18.96 32.11 -5.79
N ASP A 240 -18.30 32.68 -6.80
CA ASP A 240 -18.39 34.09 -7.21
C ASP A 240 -19.18 34.31 -8.52
N MET A 241 -19.79 33.25 -9.08
CA MET A 241 -20.51 33.29 -10.37
C MET A 241 -21.97 33.74 -10.20
N GLU A 242 -22.49 34.54 -11.13
CA GLU A 242 -23.91 34.94 -11.11
C GLU A 242 -24.84 33.73 -11.32
N PRO A 243 -26.00 33.63 -10.63
CA PRO A 243 -26.79 32.41 -10.62
C PRO A 243 -27.28 31.95 -11.99
N GLN A 244 -27.51 32.88 -12.92
CA GLN A 244 -27.95 32.56 -14.29
C GLN A 244 -26.83 31.92 -15.12
N GLU A 245 -25.62 32.47 -15.03
CA GLU A 245 -24.42 31.94 -15.69
C GLU A 245 -24.08 30.54 -15.16
N PHE A 246 -24.21 30.33 -13.85
CA PHE A 246 -24.04 29.01 -13.23
C PHE A 246 -25.06 27.97 -13.71
N ILE A 247 -26.35 28.34 -13.84
CA ILE A 247 -27.38 27.44 -14.40
C ILE A 247 -27.00 27.03 -15.82
N GLU A 248 -26.61 27.99 -16.67
CA GLU A 248 -26.26 27.75 -18.07
C GLU A 248 -25.00 26.91 -18.22
N HIS A 249 -23.95 27.21 -17.45
CA HIS A 249 -22.71 26.44 -17.44
C HIS A 249 -22.94 24.96 -17.07
N VAL A 250 -23.70 24.68 -16.01
CA VAL A 250 -23.94 23.29 -15.59
C VAL A 250 -24.96 22.59 -16.50
N HIS A 251 -25.96 23.31 -17.02
CA HIS A 251 -26.86 22.78 -18.05
C HIS A 251 -26.08 22.32 -19.28
N ASP A 252 -25.18 23.14 -19.79
CA ASP A 252 -24.43 22.83 -21.01
C ASP A 252 -23.41 21.71 -20.80
N ASN A 253 -22.78 21.62 -19.62
CA ASN A 253 -21.92 20.49 -19.27
C ASN A 253 -22.70 19.17 -19.19
N TRP A 254 -23.93 19.18 -18.66
CA TRP A 254 -24.83 18.02 -18.69
C TRP A 254 -25.31 17.71 -20.10
N LYS A 255 -25.68 18.71 -20.89
CA LYS A 255 -26.12 18.55 -22.29
C LYS A 255 -25.05 17.87 -23.13
N ARG A 256 -23.81 18.40 -23.16
CA ARG A 256 -22.67 17.77 -23.84
C ARG A 256 -22.43 16.34 -23.34
N SER A 257 -22.52 16.13 -22.02
CA SER A 257 -22.32 14.83 -21.39
C SER A 257 -23.38 13.78 -21.74
N LEU A 258 -24.61 14.19 -22.09
CA LEU A 258 -25.68 13.31 -22.52
C LEU A 258 -25.69 13.15 -24.06
N GLU A 259 -25.26 14.17 -24.81
CA GLU A 259 -25.05 14.12 -26.27
C GLU A 259 -23.91 13.16 -26.67
N GLU A 260 -22.91 12.98 -25.81
CA GLU A 260 -21.85 11.97 -25.96
C GLU A 260 -22.34 10.52 -25.89
N ILE A 261 -23.57 10.27 -25.42
CA ILE A 261 -24.15 8.92 -25.29
C ILE A 261 -24.93 8.59 -26.58
N PRO A 262 -24.53 7.57 -27.36
CA PRO A 262 -25.25 7.19 -28.58
C PRO A 262 -26.71 6.84 -28.30
N GLU A 263 -27.63 7.36 -29.13
CA GLU A 263 -29.07 7.09 -29.08
C GLU A 263 -29.76 7.41 -27.73
N TYR A 264 -29.30 8.44 -27.00
CA TYR A 264 -29.90 8.84 -25.72
C TYR A 264 -31.32 9.42 -25.87
N ALA A 265 -32.32 8.53 -25.75
CA ALA A 265 -33.72 8.76 -26.12
C ALA A 265 -34.46 9.90 -25.38
N SER A 266 -33.95 10.40 -24.25
CA SER A 266 -34.62 11.41 -23.42
C SER A 266 -33.85 12.73 -23.25
N LEU A 267 -32.85 13.00 -24.10
CA LEU A 267 -31.92 14.15 -24.00
C LEU A 267 -32.61 15.47 -23.65
N GLU A 268 -33.59 15.92 -24.45
CA GLU A 268 -34.22 17.23 -24.27
C GLU A 268 -35.05 17.30 -22.97
N ALA A 269 -35.71 16.21 -22.59
CA ALA A 269 -36.47 16.13 -21.35
C ALA A 269 -35.56 16.11 -20.12
N ASP A 270 -34.43 15.40 -20.20
CA ASP A 270 -33.44 15.34 -19.12
C ASP A 270 -32.70 16.67 -18.94
N CYS A 271 -32.33 17.37 -20.02
CA CYS A 271 -31.79 18.73 -19.94
C CYS A 271 -32.78 19.72 -19.29
N LYS A 272 -34.08 19.61 -19.59
CA LYS A 272 -35.13 20.40 -18.91
C LYS A 272 -35.20 20.07 -17.42
N GLN A 273 -35.09 18.80 -17.03
CA GLN A 273 -35.01 18.38 -15.63
C GLN A 273 -33.75 18.93 -14.93
N VAL A 274 -32.57 18.88 -15.56
CA VAL A 274 -31.33 19.46 -15.01
C VAL A 274 -31.53 20.94 -14.67
N LYS A 275 -32.08 21.71 -15.62
CA LYS A 275 -32.35 23.14 -15.43
C LYS A 275 -33.40 23.39 -14.35
N GLY A 276 -34.48 22.61 -14.32
CA GLY A 276 -35.51 22.70 -13.29
C GLY A 276 -34.97 22.46 -11.88
N CYS A 277 -34.16 21.41 -11.68
CA CYS A 277 -33.53 21.09 -10.40
C CYS A 277 -32.49 22.15 -9.97
N MET A 278 -31.74 22.73 -10.92
CA MET A 278 -30.84 23.86 -10.68
C MET A 278 -31.58 25.09 -10.14
N GLU A 279 -32.65 25.50 -10.82
CA GLU A 279 -33.48 26.64 -10.39
C GLU A 279 -34.12 26.38 -9.01
N ILE A 280 -34.55 25.15 -8.73
CA ILE A 280 -35.02 24.73 -7.40
C ILE A 280 -33.92 24.92 -6.35
N ALA A 281 -32.71 24.39 -6.59
CA ALA A 281 -31.59 24.45 -5.64
C ALA A 281 -31.20 25.90 -5.27
N ILE A 282 -31.16 26.80 -6.26
CA ILE A 282 -30.85 28.21 -6.07
C ILE A 282 -31.95 28.91 -5.26
N ASN A 283 -33.23 28.67 -5.60
CA ASN A 283 -34.35 29.24 -4.85
C ASN A 283 -34.42 28.75 -3.40
N CYS A 284 -34.08 27.48 -3.15
CA CYS A 284 -33.94 26.90 -1.82
C CYS A 284 -32.82 27.56 -0.99
N LYS A 285 -31.74 28.03 -1.62
CA LYS A 285 -30.58 28.64 -0.96
C LYS A 285 -30.72 30.15 -0.67
N LYS A 286 -31.87 30.79 -0.95
CA LYS A 286 -32.03 32.24 -0.74
C LYS A 286 -31.72 32.68 0.71
N LYS A 287 -31.06 33.84 0.83
CA LYS A 287 -30.58 34.40 2.10
C LYS A 287 -31.71 34.73 3.08
N LYS A 288 -32.88 35.14 2.59
CA LYS A 288 -34.10 35.31 3.40
C LYS A 288 -34.95 34.05 3.30
N ARG A 289 -35.22 33.44 4.46
CA ARG A 289 -36.02 32.19 4.55
C ARG A 289 -37.39 32.25 3.88
N HIS A 290 -38.10 33.38 3.98
CA HIS A 290 -39.46 33.56 3.43
C HIS A 290 -39.50 33.74 1.91
N GLU A 291 -38.35 33.85 1.24
CA GLU A 291 -38.27 33.89 -0.24
C GLU A 291 -37.97 32.50 -0.83
N ARG A 292 -37.70 31.50 0.03
CA ARG A 292 -37.50 30.09 -0.35
C ARG A 292 -38.85 29.44 -0.64
N PRO A 293 -38.93 28.49 -1.59
CA PRO A 293 -40.15 27.77 -1.91
C PRO A 293 -40.57 26.84 -0.76
N THR A 294 -41.86 26.51 -0.71
CA THR A 294 -42.35 25.38 0.12
C THR A 294 -41.99 24.05 -0.53
N ILE A 295 -42.10 22.94 0.21
CA ILE A 295 -41.81 21.61 -0.35
C ILE A 295 -42.88 21.17 -1.36
N GLU A 296 -44.10 21.69 -1.20
CA GLU A 296 -45.21 21.57 -2.14
C GLU A 296 -44.90 22.29 -3.47
N ASP A 297 -44.37 23.52 -3.42
CA ASP A 297 -43.94 24.25 -4.64
C ASP A 297 -42.82 23.52 -5.38
N ILE A 298 -41.87 22.93 -4.64
CA ILE A 298 -40.75 22.16 -5.20
C ILE A 298 -41.28 20.92 -5.93
N ILE A 299 -42.20 20.16 -5.33
CA ILE A 299 -42.77 18.96 -5.95
C ILE A 299 -43.61 19.31 -7.18
N SER A 300 -44.44 20.36 -7.13
CA SER A 300 -45.18 20.84 -8.31
C SER A 300 -44.24 21.13 -9.48
N LYS A 301 -43.13 21.83 -9.22
CA LYS A 301 -42.14 22.17 -10.25
C LYS A 301 -41.36 20.95 -10.77
N LEU A 302 -41.17 19.89 -9.96
CA LEU A 302 -40.61 18.62 -10.43
C LEU A 302 -41.60 17.87 -11.33
N ASP A 303 -42.86 17.75 -10.90
CA ASP A 303 -43.92 17.07 -11.65
C ASP A 303 -44.19 17.73 -13.02
N GLU A 304 -44.14 19.06 -13.09
CA GLU A 304 -44.17 19.83 -14.35
C GLU A 304 -43.10 19.34 -15.34
N THR A 305 -41.86 19.08 -14.89
CA THR A 305 -40.78 18.58 -15.76
C THR A 305 -40.94 17.12 -16.20
N GLU A 306 -41.84 16.34 -15.57
CA GLU A 306 -42.14 14.96 -15.94
C GLU A 306 -43.27 14.82 -16.95
N THR A 307 -44.27 15.71 -16.92
CA THR A 307 -45.40 15.67 -17.87
C THR A 307 -44.96 15.73 -19.34
N VAL A 308 -43.82 16.39 -19.62
CA VAL A 308 -43.21 16.52 -20.95
C VAL A 308 -42.60 15.20 -21.47
N LYS A 309 -42.31 14.20 -20.62
CA LYS A 309 -41.72 12.91 -21.03
C LYS A 309 -42.72 11.95 -21.70
N ILE A 310 -44.03 12.14 -21.52
CA ILE A 310 -45.02 11.15 -21.94
C ILE A 310 -45.24 11.15 -23.46
N ASP A 311 -45.12 12.31 -24.12
CA ASP A 311 -45.29 12.44 -25.58
C ASP A 311 -44.13 11.83 -26.41
N THR A 312 -43.01 11.47 -25.79
CA THR A 312 -41.77 11.07 -26.50
C THR A 312 -41.39 9.59 -26.40
N GLN A 313 -42.06 8.78 -25.56
CA GLN A 313 -41.62 7.39 -25.27
C GLN A 313 -42.14 6.29 -26.22
N LEU A 314 -42.71 6.63 -27.38
CA LEU A 314 -43.16 5.65 -28.38
C LEU A 314 -42.05 5.23 -29.37
N SER A 315 -40.91 4.73 -28.89
CA SER A 315 -39.96 3.93 -29.71
C SER A 315 -38.84 3.23 -28.93
N ILE A 316 -38.68 1.92 -29.23
CA ILE A 316 -37.43 1.11 -29.15
C ILE A 316 -36.96 0.66 -27.74
N LYS A 317 -36.31 -0.51 -27.69
CA LYS A 317 -36.12 -1.34 -26.48
C LYS A 317 -34.79 -2.13 -26.54
N LYS A 318 -34.16 -2.29 -25.37
CA LYS A 318 -33.07 -3.24 -25.00
C LYS A 318 -31.63 -2.99 -25.50
N GLY A 319 -30.69 -2.92 -24.54
CA GLY A 319 -29.29 -3.34 -24.71
C GLY A 319 -28.34 -2.89 -23.59
N TYR A 320 -27.61 -3.84 -23.01
CA TYR A 320 -26.34 -3.69 -22.23
C TYR A 320 -26.33 -3.02 -20.83
N PHE A 321 -25.80 -3.77 -19.85
CA PHE A 321 -25.34 -3.32 -18.54
C PHE A 321 -24.43 -4.40 -17.91
N GLU A 322 -23.11 -4.30 -18.07
CA GLU A 322 -22.11 -5.10 -17.31
C GLU A 322 -20.68 -4.57 -17.59
N GLU A 323 -20.13 -3.71 -16.72
CA GLU A 323 -18.70 -3.28 -16.81
C GLU A 323 -18.11 -2.65 -15.52
N SER A 324 -18.91 -2.45 -14.45
CA SER A 324 -18.54 -1.58 -13.32
C SER A 324 -17.72 -2.24 -12.18
N ARG A 325 -17.19 -3.46 -12.36
CA ARG A 325 -16.44 -4.19 -11.29
C ARG A 325 -14.91 -4.06 -11.38
N PHE A 326 -14.37 -3.40 -12.39
CA PHE A 326 -12.96 -3.55 -12.76
C PHE A 326 -11.92 -2.69 -12.01
N LEU A 327 -12.33 -1.66 -11.26
CA LEU A 327 -11.44 -0.54 -10.91
C LEU A 327 -11.29 -0.23 -9.40
N SER A 328 -11.78 -1.08 -8.50
CA SER A 328 -11.81 -0.77 -7.05
C SER A 328 -10.71 -1.42 -6.19
N SER A 329 -9.76 -2.17 -6.76
CA SER A 329 -8.90 -3.09 -5.99
C SER A 329 -7.38 -2.85 -6.04
N GLY A 330 -6.85 -1.84 -6.75
CA GLY A 330 -5.39 -1.68 -6.84
C GLY A 330 -4.86 -0.40 -7.51
N ILE A 331 -5.42 0.77 -7.21
CA ILE A 331 -4.86 2.04 -7.69
C ILE A 331 -3.90 2.62 -6.64
N LEU A 332 -2.60 2.35 -6.78
CA LEU A 332 -1.55 3.12 -6.13
C LEU A 332 -1.39 4.45 -6.89
N GLY A 333 -1.86 5.55 -6.30
CA GLY A 333 -1.72 6.90 -6.88
C GLY A 333 -0.40 7.57 -6.48
N ARG A 334 0.10 8.51 -7.31
CA ARG A 334 1.29 9.33 -7.00
C ARG A 334 1.16 9.96 -5.60
N PRO A 335 2.20 9.92 -4.74
CA PRO A 335 2.16 10.60 -3.44
C PRO A 335 2.15 12.13 -3.61
N CYS A 336 1.20 12.81 -2.97
CA CYS A 336 1.11 14.29 -2.97
C CYS A 336 2.28 15.04 -2.26
N GLN A 337 3.41 14.40 -1.96
CA GLN A 337 4.56 14.99 -1.25
C GLN A 337 5.88 15.00 -2.04
N LEU A 338 5.83 14.90 -3.38
CA LEU A 338 6.87 15.52 -4.21
C LEU A 338 7.06 16.97 -3.73
N GLN A 339 8.23 17.26 -3.15
CA GLN A 339 8.57 18.62 -2.81
C GLN A 339 8.82 19.41 -4.10
N SER A 340 8.99 20.71 -3.95
CA SER A 340 8.72 21.65 -5.03
C SER A 340 9.82 21.76 -6.07
N ALA A 341 11.00 21.17 -5.85
CA ALA A 341 12.07 21.16 -6.85
C ALA A 341 11.94 19.99 -7.82
N GLY A 342 11.55 18.78 -7.36
CA GLY A 342 11.47 17.58 -8.20
C GLY A 342 10.46 17.69 -9.34
N ALA A 343 9.24 18.17 -9.08
CA ALA A 343 8.21 18.36 -10.11
C ALA A 343 8.62 19.44 -11.14
N VAL A 344 9.26 20.51 -10.68
CA VAL A 344 9.74 21.61 -11.54
C VAL A 344 10.91 21.14 -12.40
N LEU A 345 11.85 20.38 -11.83
CA LEU A 345 12.99 19.81 -12.55
C LEU A 345 12.54 18.81 -13.61
N LEU A 346 11.58 17.92 -13.29
CA LEU A 346 10.99 16.99 -14.25
C LEU A 346 10.34 17.71 -15.44
N ALA A 347 9.54 18.75 -15.17
CA ALA A 347 8.95 19.59 -16.20
C ALA A 347 10.01 20.29 -17.07
N VAL A 348 11.04 20.88 -16.46
CA VAL A 348 12.18 21.50 -17.15
C VAL A 348 12.94 20.50 -18.03
N THR A 349 13.17 19.28 -17.55
CA THR A 349 13.85 18.21 -18.30
C THR A 349 13.02 17.73 -19.49
N LYS A 350 11.70 17.49 -19.30
CA LYS A 350 10.80 17.12 -20.41
C LYS A 350 10.68 18.23 -21.46
N ILE A 351 10.62 19.51 -21.04
CA ILE A 351 10.67 20.63 -21.99
C ILE A 351 11.99 20.65 -22.75
N GLY A 352 13.11 20.44 -22.05
CA GLY A 352 14.44 20.36 -22.65
C GLY A 352 14.55 19.29 -23.74
N SER A 353 13.93 18.12 -23.55
CA SER A 353 13.94 17.06 -24.57
C SER A 353 13.10 17.41 -25.81
N ILE A 354 11.91 18.03 -25.65
CA ILE A 354 11.08 18.49 -26.78
C ILE A 354 11.79 19.58 -27.59
N LEU A 355 12.42 20.55 -26.92
CA LEU A 355 13.17 21.62 -27.58
C LEU A 355 14.48 21.11 -28.21
N GLY A 356 15.00 19.97 -27.77
CA GLY A 356 16.09 19.24 -28.42
C GLY A 356 15.65 18.54 -29.70
N ASP A 357 14.50 17.87 -29.67
CA ASP A 357 14.02 16.95 -30.71
C ASP A 357 13.86 17.57 -32.12
N GLU A 358 14.61 17.04 -33.10
CA GLU A 358 14.49 17.42 -34.51
C GLU A 358 13.14 17.01 -35.13
N THR A 359 12.53 15.93 -34.63
CA THR A 359 11.25 15.43 -35.14
C THR A 359 10.11 16.41 -34.80
N SER A 360 10.07 16.88 -33.55
CA SER A 360 9.18 17.95 -33.08
C SER A 360 9.38 19.24 -33.88
N LYS A 361 10.63 19.68 -34.12
CA LYS A 361 10.93 20.84 -34.97
C LYS A 361 10.41 20.67 -36.40
N ALA A 362 10.55 19.48 -36.98
CA ALA A 362 10.03 19.18 -38.32
C ALA A 362 8.49 19.19 -38.39
N VAL A 363 7.80 18.73 -37.34
CA VAL A 363 6.33 18.79 -37.24
C VAL A 363 5.84 20.23 -37.04
N ILE A 364 6.47 21.02 -36.16
CA ILE A 364 6.17 22.45 -35.98
C ILE A 364 6.32 23.18 -37.32
N ASN A 365 7.45 23.01 -38.02
CA ASN A 365 7.67 23.65 -39.32
C ASN A 365 6.58 23.28 -40.35
N LYS A 366 6.13 22.01 -40.38
CA LYS A 366 5.05 21.53 -41.27
C LYS A 366 3.65 22.08 -40.93
N LEU A 367 3.36 22.39 -39.66
CA LEU A 367 2.06 22.92 -39.22
C LEU A 367 2.02 24.47 -39.15
N SER A 368 3.20 25.11 -39.03
CA SER A 368 3.38 26.55 -38.82
C SER A 368 2.78 27.47 -39.90
N TRP A 369 2.50 26.96 -41.09
CA TRP A 369 1.88 27.74 -42.18
C TRP A 369 0.36 27.85 -42.05
N LYS A 370 -0.26 27.01 -41.21
CA LYS A 370 -1.70 27.04 -40.91
C LYS A 370 -2.01 27.67 -39.54
N VAL A 371 -1.36 27.18 -38.48
CA VAL A 371 -1.57 27.67 -37.12
C VAL A 371 -0.42 28.62 -36.79
N HIS A 372 -0.65 29.92 -36.99
CA HIS A 372 0.41 30.93 -36.94
C HIS A 372 1.11 31.01 -35.57
N SER A 373 0.35 30.80 -34.49
CA SER A 373 0.83 30.78 -33.10
C SER A 373 1.80 29.63 -32.80
N LEU A 374 1.81 28.54 -33.59
CA LEU A 374 2.83 27.47 -33.45
C LEU A 374 4.26 27.95 -33.74
N LYS A 375 4.44 29.08 -34.43
CA LYS A 375 5.77 29.68 -34.65
C LYS A 375 6.38 30.27 -33.37
N GLU A 376 5.53 30.73 -32.46
CA GLU A 376 5.95 31.30 -31.17
C GLU A 376 6.14 30.21 -30.11
N LEU A 377 5.54 29.04 -30.31
CA LEU A 377 5.55 27.93 -29.35
C LEU A 377 6.96 27.53 -28.87
N PRO A 378 7.99 27.38 -29.73
CA PRO A 378 9.33 27.03 -29.26
C PRO A 378 9.92 28.08 -28.32
N TRP A 379 9.65 29.37 -28.57
CA TRP A 379 10.10 30.45 -27.69
C TRP A 379 9.31 30.46 -26.39
N LYS A 380 7.98 30.43 -26.43
CA LYS A 380 7.13 30.40 -25.21
C LYS A 380 7.47 29.21 -24.30
N VAL A 381 7.71 28.04 -24.88
CA VAL A 381 8.12 26.84 -24.14
C VAL A 381 9.55 26.98 -23.55
N ASP A 382 10.48 27.64 -24.25
CA ASP A 382 11.82 27.96 -23.71
C ASP A 382 11.75 29.00 -22.54
N GLN A 383 10.89 30.01 -22.68
CA GLN A 383 10.58 31.01 -21.65
C GLN A 383 9.97 30.37 -20.39
N ILE A 384 9.02 29.43 -20.55
CA ILE A 384 8.48 28.61 -19.46
C ILE A 384 9.60 27.80 -18.79
N ARG A 385 10.48 27.15 -19.55
CA ARG A 385 11.63 26.41 -19.02
C ARG A 385 12.55 27.31 -18.19
N MET A 386 12.87 28.51 -18.67
CA MET A 386 13.70 29.48 -17.95
C MET A 386 13.04 29.93 -16.64
N ASN A 387 11.76 30.30 -16.69
CA ASN A 387 11.00 30.74 -15.51
C ASN A 387 10.90 29.63 -14.45
N LEU A 388 10.59 28.40 -14.85
CA LEU A 388 10.57 27.23 -13.95
C LEU A 388 11.96 26.93 -13.37
N THR A 389 13.02 26.99 -14.18
CA THR A 389 14.40 26.81 -13.70
C THR A 389 14.75 27.83 -12.63
N PHE A 390 14.39 29.10 -12.83
CA PHE A 390 14.62 30.18 -11.88
C PHE A 390 13.79 30.01 -10.58
N MET A 391 12.52 29.59 -10.68
CA MET A 391 11.73 29.25 -9.50
C MET A 391 12.33 28.07 -8.72
N SER A 392 12.83 27.03 -9.42
CA SER A 392 13.51 25.90 -8.80
C SER A 392 14.76 26.34 -8.02
N GLN A 393 15.57 27.23 -8.58
CA GLN A 393 16.73 27.81 -7.90
C GLN A 393 16.33 28.62 -6.65
N ILE A 394 15.23 29.37 -6.69
CA ILE A 394 14.70 30.09 -5.52
C ILE A 394 14.22 29.11 -4.45
N ILE A 395 13.48 28.06 -4.83
CA ILE A 395 13.01 27.00 -3.92
C ILE A 395 14.19 26.30 -3.23
N GLN A 396 15.26 25.99 -3.98
CA GLN A 396 16.50 25.44 -3.44
C GLN A 396 17.22 26.40 -2.47
N GLN A 397 17.22 27.72 -2.76
CA GLN A 397 17.82 28.73 -1.89
C GLN A 397 17.05 28.99 -0.59
N ILE A 398 15.73 28.76 -0.57
CA ILE A 398 14.89 29.02 0.61
C ILE A 398 15.13 27.97 1.71
N GLY A 399 15.35 26.70 1.35
CA GLY A 399 15.67 25.63 2.31
C GLY A 399 14.60 25.37 3.38
N THR A 400 14.94 24.53 4.37
CA THR A 400 14.00 24.13 5.45
C THR A 400 13.63 25.25 6.42
N VAL A 401 14.32 26.40 6.36
CA VAL A 401 14.21 27.51 7.31
C VAL A 401 12.87 28.27 7.22
N TYR A 402 12.22 28.27 6.05
CA TYR A 402 10.96 28.99 5.83
C TYR A 402 9.73 28.07 5.68
N LEU A 403 9.83 26.77 5.99
CA LEU A 403 8.70 25.84 5.94
C LEU A 403 7.61 26.13 6.99
N THR A 404 7.83 27.07 7.91
CA THR A 404 6.84 27.59 8.86
C THR A 404 6.17 28.89 8.38
N ASP A 405 6.63 29.49 7.29
CA ASP A 405 6.01 30.68 6.69
C ASP A 405 4.84 30.25 5.78
N GLU A 406 3.63 30.68 6.15
CA GLU A 406 2.40 30.34 5.44
C GLU A 406 2.35 30.96 4.03
N LEU A 407 2.96 32.13 3.82
CA LEU A 407 3.03 32.79 2.51
C LEU A 407 4.03 32.09 1.58
N ALA A 408 5.19 31.68 2.12
CA ALA A 408 6.18 30.92 1.36
C ALA A 408 5.62 29.54 0.96
N ASN A 409 4.95 28.83 1.87
CA ASN A 409 4.30 27.55 1.58
C ASN A 409 3.19 27.67 0.52
N ASN A 410 2.37 28.72 0.59
CA ASN A 410 1.33 28.96 -0.40
C ASN A 410 1.92 29.26 -1.79
N TRP A 411 2.96 30.11 -1.88
CA TRP A 411 3.67 30.36 -3.14
C TRP A 411 4.29 29.09 -3.73
N ILE A 412 4.97 28.29 -2.90
CA ILE A 412 5.50 26.97 -3.25
C ILE A 412 4.40 26.03 -3.78
N GLY A 413 3.19 26.10 -3.19
CA GLY A 413 2.02 25.36 -3.64
C GLY A 413 1.59 25.72 -5.06
N GLU A 414 1.56 27.02 -5.40
CA GLU A 414 1.20 27.48 -6.75
C GLU A 414 2.28 27.13 -7.79
N VAL A 415 3.58 27.28 -7.47
CA VAL A 415 4.68 26.83 -8.34
C VAL A 415 4.53 25.34 -8.68
N ARG A 416 4.15 24.50 -7.70
CA ARG A 416 3.93 23.07 -7.91
C ARG A 416 2.75 22.79 -8.85
N LYS A 417 1.62 23.50 -8.72
CA LYS A 417 0.46 23.33 -9.62
C LYS A 417 0.84 23.62 -11.07
N VAL A 418 1.53 24.73 -11.29
CA VAL A 418 2.04 25.15 -12.62
C VAL A 418 2.98 24.10 -13.19
N ALA A 419 3.92 23.56 -12.40
CA ALA A 419 4.86 22.54 -12.85
C ALA A 419 4.17 21.25 -13.35
N TYR A 420 3.15 20.75 -12.64
CA TYR A 420 2.37 19.60 -13.10
C TYR A 420 1.57 19.91 -14.36
N ARG A 421 0.96 21.10 -14.45
CA ARG A 421 0.19 21.52 -15.64
C ARG A 421 1.09 21.61 -16.88
N VAL A 422 2.32 22.08 -16.70
CA VAL A 422 3.38 22.04 -17.71
C VAL A 422 3.73 20.60 -18.09
N GLU A 423 3.95 19.70 -17.11
CA GLU A 423 4.21 18.26 -17.35
C GLU A 423 3.13 17.63 -18.24
N ASP A 424 1.85 17.87 -17.91
CA ASP A 424 0.69 17.29 -18.57
C ASP A 424 0.52 17.76 -20.03
N VAL A 425 0.72 19.05 -20.29
CA VAL A 425 0.60 19.64 -21.64
C VAL A 425 1.78 19.23 -22.54
N VAL A 426 2.97 19.11 -21.95
CA VAL A 426 4.20 18.60 -22.58
C VAL A 426 4.05 17.12 -23.00
N ASP A 427 3.46 16.29 -22.14
CA ASP A 427 3.16 14.88 -22.46
C ASP A 427 2.09 14.77 -23.57
N LYS A 428 1.02 15.57 -23.47
CA LYS A 428 -0.05 15.65 -24.48
C LYS A 428 0.48 16.09 -25.86
N TYR A 429 1.37 17.09 -25.89
CA TYR A 429 2.06 17.51 -27.12
C TYR A 429 2.91 16.38 -27.71
N SER A 430 3.72 15.72 -26.87
CA SER A 430 4.59 14.62 -27.28
C SER A 430 3.81 13.45 -27.89
N TYR A 431 2.68 13.09 -27.30
CA TYR A 431 1.76 12.08 -27.81
C TYR A 431 1.25 12.40 -29.22
N HIS A 432 0.76 13.61 -29.45
CA HIS A 432 0.22 13.99 -30.77
C HIS A 432 1.30 14.19 -31.83
N VAL A 433 2.50 14.67 -31.47
CA VAL A 433 3.66 14.68 -32.38
C VAL A 433 4.04 13.26 -32.80
N PHE A 434 4.06 12.31 -31.86
CA PHE A 434 4.36 10.91 -32.17
C PHE A 434 3.31 10.25 -33.06
N GLN A 435 2.01 10.54 -32.87
CA GLN A 435 0.97 10.08 -33.79
C GLN A 435 1.19 10.61 -35.22
N LEU A 436 1.62 11.86 -35.37
CA LEU A 436 1.89 12.48 -36.66
C LEU A 436 3.14 11.95 -37.38
N THR A 437 4.12 11.40 -36.66
CA THR A 437 5.32 10.81 -37.28
C THR A 437 5.10 9.37 -37.75
N GLN A 438 4.14 8.65 -37.14
CA GLN A 438 3.71 7.31 -37.57
C GLN A 438 2.76 7.33 -38.79
N GLU A 439 1.95 8.38 -38.96
CA GLU A 439 1.01 8.46 -40.09
C GLU A 439 1.66 8.95 -41.40
N GLY A 440 1.73 8.07 -42.41
CA GLY A 440 2.29 8.38 -43.73
C GLY A 440 1.58 9.52 -44.47
N PHE A 441 2.33 10.16 -45.39
CA PHE A 441 2.03 11.45 -46.05
C PHE A 441 0.59 11.66 -46.56
N LEU A 442 -0.12 10.62 -46.99
CA LEU A 442 -1.52 10.72 -47.46
C LEU A 442 -2.55 10.90 -46.33
N LYS A 443 -2.37 10.30 -45.15
CA LYS A 443 -3.35 10.43 -44.05
C LYS A 443 -3.34 11.83 -43.42
N PHE A 444 -2.16 12.46 -43.38
CA PHE A 444 -1.96 13.82 -42.89
C PHE A 444 -2.88 14.85 -43.55
N PHE A 445 -3.11 14.75 -44.86
CA PHE A 445 -4.00 15.67 -45.59
C PHE A 445 -5.49 15.43 -45.32
N ILE A 446 -5.89 14.20 -44.95
CA ILE A 446 -7.31 13.83 -44.74
C ILE A 446 -7.78 14.23 -43.34
N LYS A 447 -6.92 14.15 -42.32
CA LYS A 447 -7.20 14.56 -40.94
C LYS A 447 -6.84 16.02 -40.61
N GLY A 448 -6.42 16.82 -41.59
CA GLY A 448 -5.77 18.12 -41.37
C GLY A 448 -6.47 19.03 -40.34
N THR A 449 -7.79 19.18 -40.44
CA THR A 449 -8.59 20.02 -39.53
C THR A 449 -8.60 19.54 -38.08
N HIS A 450 -8.53 18.23 -37.82
CA HIS A 450 -8.47 17.69 -36.46
C HIS A 450 -7.12 18.01 -35.79
N ASN A 451 -6.03 17.88 -36.55
CA ASN A 451 -4.70 18.21 -36.07
C ASN A 451 -4.57 19.73 -35.82
N ASP A 452 -5.11 20.56 -36.72
CA ASP A 452 -5.14 22.02 -36.56
C ASP A 452 -5.87 22.42 -35.24
N ILE A 453 -6.99 21.76 -34.90
CA ILE A 453 -7.73 21.97 -33.63
C ILE A 453 -6.92 21.52 -32.41
N VAL A 454 -6.35 20.31 -32.44
CA VAL A 454 -5.60 19.74 -31.30
C VAL A 454 -4.37 20.59 -30.97
N PHE A 455 -3.60 21.01 -31.98
CA PHE A 455 -2.42 21.84 -31.77
C PHE A 455 -2.75 23.31 -31.44
N SER A 456 -3.91 23.84 -31.88
CA SER A 456 -4.43 25.11 -31.36
C SER A 456 -4.71 25.01 -29.86
N ALA A 457 -5.48 24.00 -29.42
CA ALA A 457 -5.83 23.83 -28.02
C ALA A 457 -4.60 23.66 -27.10
N ILE A 458 -3.55 22.97 -27.56
CA ILE A 458 -2.26 22.88 -26.83
C ILE A 458 -1.55 24.25 -26.77
N THR A 459 -1.64 25.06 -27.82
CA THR A 459 -1.06 26.41 -27.84
C THR A 459 -1.81 27.36 -26.91
N ASP A 460 -3.13 27.25 -26.85
CA ASP A 460 -4.00 28.02 -25.95
C ASP A 460 -3.79 27.60 -24.48
N GLU A 461 -3.61 26.30 -24.20
CA GLU A 461 -3.21 25.79 -22.88
C GLU A 461 -1.83 26.31 -22.44
N ILE A 462 -0.85 26.38 -23.36
CA ILE A 462 0.49 26.95 -23.10
C ILE A 462 0.43 28.46 -22.83
N ALA A 463 -0.42 29.21 -23.54
CA ALA A 463 -0.63 30.63 -23.28
C ALA A 463 -1.22 30.87 -21.87
N HIS A 464 -2.18 30.05 -21.44
CA HIS A 464 -2.73 30.16 -20.09
C HIS A 464 -1.71 29.79 -18.99
N ILE A 465 -0.86 28.78 -19.24
CA ILE A 465 0.26 28.45 -18.37
C ILE A 465 1.24 29.63 -18.24
N GLU A 466 1.48 30.39 -19.32
CA GLU A 466 2.31 31.61 -19.27
C GLU A 466 1.67 32.69 -18.37
N GLU A 467 0.35 32.87 -18.42
CA GLU A 467 -0.39 33.76 -17.50
C GLU A 467 -0.30 33.30 -16.04
N GLU A 468 -0.49 32.01 -15.76
CA GLU A 468 -0.34 31.42 -14.41
C GLU A 468 1.10 31.62 -13.87
N ILE A 469 2.12 31.41 -14.71
CA ILE A 469 3.53 31.67 -14.37
C ILE A 469 3.76 33.13 -14.01
N ASN A 470 3.21 34.07 -14.79
CA ASN A 470 3.34 35.49 -14.50
C ASN A 470 2.64 35.90 -13.20
N GLN A 471 1.50 35.29 -12.87
CA GLN A 471 0.83 35.47 -11.57
C GLN A 471 1.70 34.95 -10.41
N VAL A 472 2.30 33.77 -10.56
CA VAL A 472 3.22 33.18 -9.56
C VAL A 472 4.50 34.02 -9.39
N ILE A 473 5.02 34.62 -10.46
CA ILE A 473 6.13 35.59 -10.38
C ILE A 473 5.70 36.86 -9.61
N HIS A 474 4.51 37.41 -9.90
CA HIS A 474 4.01 38.59 -9.20
C HIS A 474 3.70 38.31 -7.70
N MET A 475 3.30 37.09 -7.34
CA MET A 475 3.14 36.66 -5.95
C MET A 475 4.47 36.68 -5.18
N LYS A 476 5.59 36.29 -5.83
CA LYS A 476 6.93 36.37 -5.24
C LYS A 476 7.30 37.80 -4.87
N ASP A 477 7.04 38.79 -5.74
CA ASP A 477 7.42 40.19 -5.47
C ASP A 477 6.67 40.77 -4.25
N LYS A 478 5.42 40.36 -4.05
CA LYS A 478 4.60 40.71 -2.87
C LYS A 478 5.15 40.13 -1.56
N TRP A 479 5.76 38.94 -1.63
CA TRP A 479 6.46 38.30 -0.50
C TRP A 479 7.82 38.95 -0.23
N LEU A 480 8.63 39.16 -1.28
CA LEU A 480 10.00 39.68 -1.20
C LEU A 480 10.09 41.10 -0.59
N HIS A 481 9.04 41.90 -0.75
CA HIS A 481 8.94 43.23 -0.15
C HIS A 481 8.69 43.22 1.38
N GLN A 482 8.28 42.10 1.97
CA GLN A 482 8.06 42.00 3.43
C GLN A 482 9.27 41.40 4.17
N THR A 483 10.16 40.69 3.48
CA THR A 483 11.33 40.01 4.07
C THR A 483 12.62 40.83 4.11
N GLN A 484 12.60 42.14 3.79
CA GLN A 484 13.80 43.02 3.83
C GLN A 484 14.26 43.45 5.24
N LEU A 485 13.85 42.73 6.29
CA LEU A 485 14.43 42.87 7.63
C LEU A 485 15.00 41.52 8.07
N VAL A 486 16.30 41.51 8.41
CA VAL A 486 17.17 40.36 8.74
C VAL A 486 17.85 39.70 7.54
N SER A 487 18.90 40.35 7.06
CA SER A 487 19.98 39.71 6.28
C SER A 487 21.03 39.10 7.21
N ASN A 488 21.31 37.80 7.07
CA ASN A 488 22.68 37.23 6.98
C ASN A 488 22.64 35.69 7.09
N ASN A 489 23.16 35.00 6.06
CA ASN A 489 24.06 33.83 6.17
C ASN A 489 24.32 33.26 4.76
N GLN A 490 25.26 33.87 4.05
CA GLN A 490 25.55 33.59 2.64
C GLN A 490 26.62 32.49 2.46
N GLN A 491 26.60 31.44 3.32
CA GLN A 491 27.69 30.45 3.43
C GLN A 491 27.26 28.96 3.42
N LEU A 492 25.99 28.65 3.11
CA LEU A 492 25.48 27.27 3.11
C LEU A 492 25.33 26.63 1.71
N ALA A 493 25.38 27.41 0.63
CA ALA A 493 25.09 26.92 -0.72
C ALA A 493 26.25 26.18 -1.43
N GLU A 494 27.44 26.08 -0.83
CA GLU A 494 28.62 25.44 -1.45
C GLU A 494 28.94 24.04 -0.91
N ILE A 495 28.33 23.62 0.21
CA ILE A 495 28.71 22.36 0.90
C ILE A 495 27.98 21.12 0.33
N GLU A 496 26.74 21.27 -0.18
CA GLU A 496 25.94 20.14 -0.69
C GLU A 496 26.53 19.43 -1.93
N ARG A 497 27.56 20.00 -2.57
CA ARG A 497 28.21 19.40 -3.76
C ARG A 497 29.33 18.40 -3.45
N GLN A 498 29.74 18.20 -2.19
CA GLN A 498 30.90 17.34 -1.86
C GLN A 498 30.59 16.00 -1.17
N ARG A 499 29.32 15.66 -0.92
CA ARG A 499 28.94 14.38 -0.27
C ARG A 499 28.75 13.24 -1.28
N SER A 500 29.84 12.74 -1.88
CA SER A 500 29.83 11.49 -2.67
C SER A 500 31.19 10.78 -2.80
N GLN A 501 31.91 10.61 -1.69
CA GLN A 501 33.03 9.66 -1.56
C GLN A 501 33.40 9.50 -0.08
N ASP A 502 33.02 8.38 0.56
CA ASP A 502 33.88 7.53 1.42
C ASP A 502 33.09 6.40 2.14
N GLY A 503 33.85 5.36 2.53
CA GLY A 503 33.49 4.03 3.07
C GLY A 503 32.16 3.76 3.81
N PHE A 504 31.58 2.59 3.51
CA PHE A 504 30.50 1.93 4.28
C PHE A 504 31.03 1.09 5.46
N PRO A 505 30.37 1.06 6.64
CA PRO A 505 30.62 0.08 7.71
C PRO A 505 29.75 -1.18 7.59
N ASP A 506 30.21 -2.29 8.20
CA ASP A 506 29.55 -3.60 8.21
C ASP A 506 28.34 -3.72 9.18
N PHE A 507 27.52 -4.75 8.93
CA PHE A 507 26.28 -5.11 9.64
C PHE A 507 26.46 -5.36 11.16
N VAL A 508 25.54 -4.85 11.98
CA VAL A 508 25.53 -5.01 13.46
C VAL A 508 25.10 -6.43 13.88
N LYS A 509 25.63 -6.94 15.00
CA LYS A 509 25.41 -8.30 15.53
C LYS A 509 24.65 -8.31 16.87
N ASP A 510 24.15 -9.48 17.27
CA ASP A 510 23.35 -9.74 18.49
C ASP A 510 24.02 -9.41 19.85
N GLU A 511 25.24 -8.89 19.88
CA GLU A 511 26.01 -8.61 21.10
C GLU A 511 25.68 -7.24 21.76
N ASP A 512 24.83 -6.42 21.12
CA ASP A 512 24.52 -5.04 21.54
C ASP A 512 23.30 -4.86 22.50
N LEU A 513 22.81 -5.93 23.14
CA LEU A 513 21.68 -5.85 24.08
C LEU A 513 22.10 -5.46 25.51
N VAL A 514 22.09 -4.16 25.80
CA VAL A 514 22.38 -3.58 27.14
C VAL A 514 21.10 -3.32 27.95
N GLY A 515 21.18 -3.27 29.28
CA GLY A 515 20.10 -2.86 30.20
C GLY A 515 18.98 -3.86 30.52
N ILE A 516 18.76 -4.89 29.70
CA ILE A 516 17.61 -5.82 29.88
C ILE A 516 17.83 -6.95 30.91
N GLU A 517 19.06 -7.21 31.36
CA GLU A 517 19.46 -8.39 32.14
C GLU A 517 18.67 -8.56 33.47
N LYS A 518 18.42 -7.46 34.19
CA LYS A 518 17.72 -7.46 35.48
C LYS A 518 16.24 -7.79 35.34
N ASN A 519 15.57 -7.17 34.36
CA ASN A 519 14.16 -7.42 34.06
C ASN A 519 13.96 -8.84 33.50
N ARG A 520 14.92 -9.34 32.70
CA ARG A 520 14.90 -10.74 32.21
C ARG A 520 14.97 -11.75 33.35
N LYS A 521 15.85 -11.55 34.34
CA LYS A 521 15.94 -12.45 35.52
C LYS A 521 14.65 -12.47 36.35
N LEU A 522 13.96 -11.33 36.49
CA LEU A 522 12.65 -11.26 37.13
C LEU A 522 11.58 -12.03 36.33
N LEU A 523 11.50 -11.79 35.02
CA LEU A 523 10.55 -12.46 34.13
C LEU A 523 10.76 -13.99 34.07
N SER A 524 12.00 -14.47 33.95
CA SER A 524 12.32 -15.91 34.05
C SER A 524 11.93 -16.46 35.44
N GLY A 525 12.14 -15.70 36.52
CA GLY A 525 11.70 -16.10 37.86
C GLY A 525 10.19 -16.32 37.97
N TRP A 526 9.38 -15.47 37.32
CA TRP A 526 7.92 -15.60 37.31
C TRP A 526 7.41 -16.72 36.40
N LEU A 527 8.13 -17.05 35.31
CA LEU A 527 7.84 -18.19 34.43
C LEU A 527 7.94 -19.56 35.12
N TYR A 528 8.71 -19.64 36.21
CA TYR A 528 8.98 -20.88 36.96
C TYR A 528 8.49 -20.86 38.41
N SER A 529 7.57 -19.95 38.77
CA SER A 529 6.94 -19.98 40.11
C SER A 529 5.96 -21.14 40.24
N ASP A 530 6.11 -21.95 41.31
CA ASP A 530 5.27 -23.12 41.59
C ASP A 530 3.91 -22.78 42.24
N GLU A 531 3.56 -21.49 42.42
CA GLU A 531 2.41 -21.08 43.24
C GLU A 531 1.04 -21.08 42.52
N LEU A 532 0.96 -21.15 41.19
CA LEU A 532 -0.31 -21.07 40.43
C LEU A 532 -0.32 -21.96 39.18
N ASP A 533 -1.46 -22.65 38.93
CA ASP A 533 -1.69 -23.51 37.75
C ASP A 533 -1.67 -22.78 36.39
N SER A 534 -1.59 -21.44 36.40
CA SER A 534 -1.55 -20.60 35.20
C SER A 534 -1.00 -19.20 35.49
N THR A 535 0.05 -18.80 34.78
CA THR A 535 0.70 -17.49 34.97
C THR A 535 0.60 -16.64 33.69
N VAL A 536 -0.17 -15.55 33.74
CA VAL A 536 -0.15 -14.48 32.72
C VAL A 536 0.82 -13.40 33.17
N ILE A 537 1.76 -13.05 32.29
CA ILE A 537 2.80 -12.04 32.54
C ILE A 537 2.59 -10.85 31.59
N THR A 538 2.10 -9.73 32.12
CA THR A 538 1.78 -8.53 31.34
C THR A 538 2.97 -7.55 31.32
N VAL A 539 3.69 -7.44 30.20
CA VAL A 539 4.79 -6.49 30.06
C VAL A 539 4.30 -5.16 29.46
N SER A 540 4.01 -4.19 30.33
CA SER A 540 3.46 -2.88 29.96
C SER A 540 4.44 -1.72 30.17
N GLY A 541 4.23 -0.65 29.38
CA GLY A 541 5.04 0.57 29.33
C GLY A 541 4.81 1.34 28.02
N MET A 542 5.27 2.60 27.94
CA MET A 542 5.18 3.46 26.74
C MET A 542 5.77 2.80 25.47
N GLY A 543 5.32 3.25 24.29
CA GLY A 543 5.88 2.84 22.99
C GLY A 543 7.38 3.18 22.91
N GLY A 544 8.17 2.35 22.24
CA GLY A 544 9.62 2.56 22.10
C GLY A 544 10.51 2.15 23.29
N LEU A 545 9.96 1.68 24.42
CA LEU A 545 10.71 1.21 25.61
C LEU A 545 11.42 -0.16 25.47
N GLY A 546 11.47 -0.77 24.28
CA GLY A 546 12.07 -2.11 24.10
C GLY A 546 11.26 -3.26 24.71
N LYS A 547 9.95 -3.07 24.98
CA LYS A 547 9.06 -4.12 25.54
C LYS A 547 9.07 -5.40 24.72
N SER A 548 8.75 -5.29 23.44
CA SER A 548 8.72 -6.41 22.50
C SER A 548 10.11 -7.03 22.35
N THR A 549 11.20 -6.24 22.41
CA THR A 549 12.59 -6.73 22.46
C THR A 549 12.88 -7.59 23.71
N LEU A 550 12.48 -7.11 24.89
CA LEU A 550 12.65 -7.83 26.18
C LEU A 550 11.84 -9.14 26.18
N VAL A 551 10.58 -9.08 25.75
CA VAL A 551 9.71 -10.28 25.67
C VAL A 551 10.19 -11.22 24.57
N THR A 552 10.72 -10.73 23.46
CA THR A 552 11.30 -11.57 22.38
C THR A 552 12.54 -12.29 22.89
N ASN A 553 13.45 -11.58 23.56
CA ASN A 553 14.67 -12.18 24.13
C ASN A 553 14.36 -13.27 25.16
N LEU A 554 13.31 -13.08 25.97
CA LEU A 554 12.82 -14.07 26.92
C LEU A 554 12.14 -15.25 26.22
N TYR A 555 11.18 -14.99 25.33
CA TYR A 555 10.40 -16.01 24.63
C TYR A 555 11.28 -16.91 23.78
N GLU A 556 12.22 -16.34 23.00
CA GLU A 556 13.11 -17.12 22.14
C GLU A 556 13.99 -18.09 22.92
N ARG A 557 14.35 -17.74 24.17
CA ARG A 557 15.10 -18.62 25.09
C ARG A 557 14.22 -19.65 25.78
N GLU A 558 13.07 -19.22 26.31
CA GLU A 558 12.26 -20.04 27.21
C GLU A 558 11.25 -20.94 26.47
N LYS A 559 10.86 -20.61 25.22
CA LYS A 559 9.88 -21.40 24.42
C LYS A 559 10.24 -22.88 24.28
N VAL A 560 11.53 -23.23 24.32
CA VAL A 560 12.04 -24.61 24.27
C VAL A 560 11.52 -25.44 25.45
N ASN A 561 11.26 -24.80 26.59
CA ASN A 561 10.75 -25.43 27.82
C ASN A 561 9.22 -25.59 27.84
N PHE A 562 8.50 -25.08 26.81
CA PHE A 562 7.04 -25.13 26.71
C PHE A 562 6.58 -25.90 25.45
N PRO A 563 6.02 -27.12 25.60
CA PRO A 563 5.58 -27.96 24.47
C PRO A 563 4.54 -27.34 23.53
N VAL A 564 3.84 -26.28 23.96
CA VAL A 564 2.96 -25.46 23.13
C VAL A 564 3.36 -24.00 23.32
N HIS A 565 3.88 -23.36 22.28
CA HIS A 565 4.25 -21.95 22.35
C HIS A 565 3.80 -21.19 21.10
N ALA A 566 3.40 -19.92 21.27
CA ALA A 566 2.97 -19.06 20.18
C ALA A 566 3.24 -17.58 20.48
N TRP A 567 3.86 -16.89 19.53
CA TRP A 567 3.97 -15.42 19.53
C TRP A 567 2.95 -14.85 18.57
N ILE A 568 2.13 -13.88 18.98
CA ILE A 568 1.12 -13.25 18.11
C ILE A 568 1.16 -11.74 18.31
N VAL A 569 1.50 -11.01 17.25
CA VAL A 569 1.35 -9.55 17.22
C VAL A 569 -0.13 -9.21 16.96
N VAL A 570 -0.69 -8.31 17.76
CA VAL A 570 -2.11 -7.94 17.76
C VAL A 570 -2.28 -6.55 17.16
N SER A 571 -2.66 -6.48 15.88
CA SER A 571 -2.92 -5.19 15.24
C SER A 571 -4.12 -4.46 15.86
N GLN A 572 -4.15 -3.12 15.72
CA GLN A 572 -5.26 -2.26 16.20
C GLN A 572 -6.65 -2.63 15.62
N ILE A 573 -6.68 -3.44 14.56
CA ILE A 573 -7.91 -3.88 13.87
C ILE A 573 -7.92 -5.42 13.77
N CYS A 574 -7.62 -6.09 14.87
CA CYS A 574 -7.59 -7.56 14.95
C CYS A 574 -8.89 -8.10 15.59
N PRO A 575 -9.90 -8.53 14.80
CA PRO A 575 -11.09 -9.17 15.36
C PRO A 575 -10.73 -10.52 16.01
N ALA A 576 -11.43 -10.88 17.09
CA ALA A 576 -11.04 -12.00 17.96
C ALA A 576 -11.01 -13.36 17.24
N ASP A 577 -11.80 -13.53 16.18
CA ASP A 577 -11.80 -14.73 15.34
C ASP A 577 -10.57 -14.79 14.42
N ALA A 578 -10.04 -13.66 13.94
CA ALA A 578 -8.75 -13.59 13.27
C ALA A 578 -7.60 -13.90 14.24
N LEU A 579 -7.67 -13.45 15.49
CA LEU A 579 -6.69 -13.80 16.53
C LEU A 579 -6.73 -15.29 16.86
N LEU A 580 -7.93 -15.88 17.00
CA LEU A 580 -8.12 -17.32 17.17
C LEU A 580 -7.63 -18.13 15.96
N ARG A 581 -7.83 -17.62 14.72
CA ARG A 581 -7.27 -18.23 13.50
C ARG A 581 -5.74 -18.13 13.46
N LYS A 582 -5.14 -16.98 13.83
CA LYS A 582 -3.68 -16.81 13.98
C LYS A 582 -3.11 -17.79 15.01
N LEU A 583 -3.79 -18.00 16.15
CA LEU A 583 -3.41 -18.99 17.16
C LEU A 583 -3.55 -20.42 16.65
N LEU A 584 -4.69 -20.79 16.05
CA LEU A 584 -4.97 -22.10 15.44
C LEU A 584 -3.91 -22.49 14.40
N TRP A 585 -3.52 -21.52 13.56
CA TRP A 585 -2.47 -21.69 12.56
C TRP A 585 -1.12 -21.99 13.24
N LYS A 586 -0.73 -21.22 14.26
CA LYS A 586 0.55 -21.43 14.97
C LYS A 586 0.61 -22.73 15.80
N ILE A 587 -0.52 -23.24 16.30
CA ILE A 587 -0.59 -24.52 17.04
C ILE A 587 -0.93 -25.74 16.15
N GLY A 588 -1.03 -25.53 14.83
CA GLY A 588 -1.28 -26.56 13.83
C GLY A 588 -2.64 -27.26 14.02
N ASN A 589 -3.75 -26.52 13.94
CA ASN A 589 -5.10 -27.11 13.91
C ASN A 589 -6.07 -26.38 12.96
N LYS A 590 -6.98 -27.14 12.34
CA LYS A 590 -7.97 -26.68 11.35
C LYS A 590 -9.35 -26.35 11.95
N ARG A 591 -9.62 -26.61 13.23
CA ARG A 591 -10.94 -26.37 13.88
C ARG A 591 -10.84 -25.80 15.31
N ALA A 592 -11.60 -24.75 15.60
CA ALA A 592 -11.61 -24.05 16.89
C ALA A 592 -12.05 -24.92 18.08
N ALA A 593 -12.96 -25.88 17.87
CA ALA A 593 -13.49 -26.75 18.93
C ALA A 593 -12.43 -27.66 19.60
N GLU A 594 -11.28 -27.89 18.96
CA GLU A 594 -10.24 -28.78 19.46
C GLU A 594 -9.15 -28.08 20.29
N ILE A 595 -9.14 -26.74 20.35
CA ILE A 595 -8.14 -25.96 21.11
C ILE A 595 -8.13 -26.38 22.58
N LYS A 596 -9.32 -26.43 23.22
CA LYS A 596 -9.47 -26.89 24.62
C LYS A 596 -8.87 -28.28 24.84
N LYS A 597 -8.96 -29.17 23.84
CA LYS A 597 -8.51 -30.57 23.93
C LYS A 597 -7.00 -30.75 23.72
N LYS A 598 -6.34 -29.83 22.99
CA LYS A 598 -4.86 -29.78 22.83
C LYS A 598 -4.15 -29.00 23.94
N LEU A 599 -4.81 -28.00 24.55
CA LEU A 599 -4.26 -27.20 25.64
C LEU A 599 -4.47 -27.84 27.04
N GLN A 600 -5.47 -28.71 27.20
CA GLN A 600 -5.66 -29.47 28.44
C GLN A 600 -4.40 -30.27 28.82
N ASN A 601 -3.96 -30.10 30.07
CA ASN A 601 -2.84 -30.78 30.71
C ASN A 601 -1.47 -30.62 30.03
N ARG A 602 -1.18 -29.45 29.43
CA ARG A 602 0.15 -29.12 28.86
C ARG A 602 0.62 -27.74 29.30
N LYS A 603 1.90 -27.60 29.70
CA LYS A 603 2.52 -26.28 29.90
C LYS A 603 2.59 -25.54 28.56
N CYS A 604 2.10 -24.30 28.52
CA CYS A 604 2.08 -23.48 27.30
C CYS A 604 2.63 -22.06 27.54
N LEU A 605 3.33 -21.51 26.54
CA LEU A 605 3.86 -20.14 26.56
C LEU A 605 3.31 -19.35 25.37
N ILE A 606 2.32 -18.51 25.63
CA ILE A 606 1.67 -17.69 24.59
C ILE A 606 2.00 -16.22 24.87
N VAL A 607 2.63 -15.55 23.89
CA VAL A 607 2.86 -14.11 23.89
C VAL A 607 1.87 -13.43 22.96
N LEU A 608 1.16 -12.45 23.50
CA LEU A 608 0.36 -11.49 22.74
C LEU A 608 1.11 -10.16 22.77
N ASP A 609 1.72 -9.79 21.64
CA ASP A 609 2.52 -8.57 21.50
C ASP A 609 1.65 -7.42 20.97
N ASP A 610 1.93 -6.21 21.45
CA ASP A 610 1.25 -4.96 21.11
C ASP A 610 -0.30 -4.98 21.24
N VAL A 611 -0.84 -5.45 22.38
CA VAL A 611 -2.30 -5.52 22.63
C VAL A 611 -2.91 -4.14 22.91
N TRP A 612 -3.75 -3.63 21.98
CA TRP A 612 -4.31 -2.26 22.04
C TRP A 612 -5.67 -2.11 22.77
N GLU A 613 -6.55 -3.12 22.77
CA GLU A 613 -7.89 -3.02 23.37
C GLU A 613 -8.15 -4.04 24.49
N GLN A 614 -8.79 -3.58 25.56
CA GLN A 614 -9.07 -4.38 26.75
C GLN A 614 -10.05 -5.55 26.48
N GLU A 615 -10.92 -5.45 25.48
CA GLU A 615 -11.83 -6.55 25.10
C GLU A 615 -11.10 -7.77 24.49
N VAL A 616 -9.96 -7.56 23.82
CA VAL A 616 -9.14 -8.65 23.28
C VAL A 616 -8.53 -9.47 24.41
N TYR A 617 -8.09 -8.77 25.47
CA TYR A 617 -7.68 -9.39 26.73
C TYR A 617 -8.85 -10.10 27.41
N PHE A 618 -10.00 -9.45 27.61
CA PHE A 618 -11.14 -10.04 28.32
C PHE A 618 -11.70 -11.32 27.66
N LYS A 619 -11.70 -11.43 26.33
CA LYS A 619 -12.14 -12.65 25.60
C LYS A 619 -11.17 -13.84 25.74
N ILE A 620 -9.96 -13.62 26.26
CA ILE A 620 -8.94 -14.66 26.56
C ILE A 620 -8.78 -14.85 28.09
N HIS A 621 -9.00 -13.79 28.87
CA HIS A 621 -8.88 -13.72 30.34
C HIS A 621 -9.86 -14.62 31.09
N ASP A 622 -10.95 -15.05 30.46
CA ASP A 622 -11.87 -16.08 31.00
C ASP A 622 -11.17 -17.44 31.26
N ALA A 623 -9.89 -17.56 30.88
CA ALA A 623 -9.00 -18.63 31.30
C ALA A 623 -8.05 -18.27 32.47
N PHE A 624 -7.34 -17.13 32.47
CA PHE A 624 -6.10 -16.95 33.28
C PHE A 624 -5.77 -15.49 33.72
N GLN A 625 -4.89 -15.33 34.73
CA GLN A 625 -4.48 -14.04 35.33
C GLN A 625 -2.94 -14.01 35.63
N ASN A 626 -2.26 -12.89 36.00
CA ASN A 626 -2.71 -11.53 36.35
C ASN A 626 -1.77 -10.42 35.80
N HIS A 627 -1.15 -9.56 36.63
CA HIS A 627 -0.38 -8.36 36.18
C HIS A 627 0.82 -7.94 37.06
N GLN A 628 1.91 -7.41 36.46
CA GLN A 628 2.63 -6.17 36.86
C GLN A 628 3.75 -5.74 35.85
N ALA A 629 4.18 -4.47 35.88
CA ALA A 629 4.77 -3.70 34.76
C ALA A 629 6.32 -3.49 34.76
N SER A 630 6.85 -2.91 33.67
CA SER A 630 8.30 -2.65 33.43
C SER A 630 8.68 -1.15 33.32
N GLN A 631 9.97 -0.80 33.52
CA GLN A 631 10.50 0.58 33.58
C GLN A 631 11.49 0.93 32.44
N PRO A 632 11.77 2.24 32.17
CA PRO A 632 12.73 2.69 31.14
C PRO A 632 14.20 2.38 31.42
N LEU A 633 15.06 2.57 30.41
CA LEU A 633 16.52 2.54 30.58
C LEU A 633 16.98 3.68 31.51
N ASP A 634 18.01 3.43 32.30
CA ASP A 634 18.64 4.47 33.12
C ASP A 634 19.63 5.32 32.31
N GLY A 635 20.01 6.47 32.86
CA GLY A 635 20.83 7.48 32.16
C GLY A 635 22.16 6.93 31.60
N PRO A 636 22.94 6.13 32.35
CA PRO A 636 24.18 5.53 31.85
C PRO A 636 23.96 4.59 30.66
N ASP A 637 23.00 3.66 30.74
CA ASP A 637 22.74 2.70 29.66
C ASP A 637 22.16 3.40 28.41
N ALA A 638 21.33 4.42 28.60
CA ALA A 638 20.81 5.27 27.53
C ALA A 638 21.92 6.05 26.80
N PHE A 639 22.94 6.51 27.53
CA PHE A 639 24.07 7.24 26.98
C PHE A 639 25.06 6.34 26.22
N ASP A 640 25.31 5.12 26.72
CA ASP A 640 26.14 4.13 26.02
C ASP A 640 25.51 3.73 24.68
N LEU A 641 24.20 3.44 24.67
CA LEU A 641 23.44 3.12 23.45
C LEU A 641 23.48 4.26 22.41
N PHE A 642 23.38 5.51 22.86
CA PHE A 642 23.54 6.68 22.00
C PHE A 642 24.95 6.74 21.39
N CYS A 643 25.98 6.58 22.22
CA CYS A 643 27.38 6.72 21.81
C CYS A 643 27.78 5.65 20.78
N ARG A 644 27.39 4.39 20.99
CA ARG A 644 27.61 3.30 20.02
C ARG A 644 27.03 3.60 18.64
N ARG A 645 25.84 4.23 18.59
CA ARG A 645 25.18 4.54 17.31
C ARG A 645 25.73 5.80 16.64
N ALA A 646 25.92 6.87 17.41
CA ALA A 646 26.41 8.16 16.91
C ALA A 646 27.89 8.15 16.52
N PHE A 647 28.73 7.40 17.25
CA PHE A 647 30.18 7.36 17.09
C PHE A 647 30.70 5.98 16.65
N HIS A 648 29.92 5.26 15.83
CA HIS A 648 30.28 3.92 15.32
C HIS A 648 31.65 3.89 14.59
N ASN A 649 32.04 4.99 13.94
CA ASN A 649 33.33 5.13 13.25
C ASN A 649 34.54 5.35 14.19
N ASN A 650 34.32 5.54 15.50
CA ASN A 650 35.39 5.75 16.48
C ASN A 650 35.74 4.42 17.17
N LYS A 651 37.02 4.06 17.28
CA LYS A 651 37.48 2.71 17.69
C LYS A 651 37.01 2.25 19.08
N ASP A 652 36.71 3.20 19.97
CA ASP A 652 36.23 2.94 21.33
C ASP A 652 34.72 3.23 21.49
N HIS A 653 34.02 3.63 20.43
CA HIS A 653 32.61 4.07 20.42
C HIS A 653 32.25 5.20 21.41
N LYS A 654 33.24 5.92 21.95
CA LYS A 654 33.06 6.98 22.95
C LYS A 654 32.76 8.34 22.31
N CYS A 655 31.85 9.08 22.96
CA CYS A 655 31.64 10.50 22.71
C CYS A 655 32.93 11.30 23.00
N PRO A 656 33.37 12.21 22.09
CA PRO A 656 34.42 13.17 22.41
C PRO A 656 33.95 14.15 23.50
N LYS A 657 34.88 14.56 24.38
CA LYS A 657 34.59 15.42 25.54
C LYS A 657 33.93 16.76 25.20
N GLU A 658 34.23 17.30 24.03
CA GLU A 658 33.67 18.57 23.53
C GLU A 658 32.17 18.49 23.21
N PHE A 659 31.64 17.27 23.03
CA PHE A 659 30.22 17.02 22.74
C PHE A 659 29.50 16.30 23.87
N GLU A 660 30.19 15.91 24.95
CA GLU A 660 29.63 15.12 26.06
C GLU A 660 28.45 15.83 26.72
N GLU A 661 28.50 17.16 26.86
CA GLU A 661 27.40 18.00 27.38
C GLU A 661 26.18 18.02 26.44
N ILE A 662 26.40 18.17 25.13
CA ILE A 662 25.32 18.21 24.12
C ILE A 662 24.69 16.81 23.95
N ALA A 663 25.52 15.76 23.85
CA ALA A 663 25.11 14.37 23.80
C ALA A 663 24.27 14.00 25.04
N THR A 664 24.72 14.38 26.24
CA THR A 664 23.97 14.13 27.48
C THR A 664 22.61 14.83 27.42
N SER A 665 22.57 16.09 27.00
CA SER A 665 21.30 16.82 26.86
C SER A 665 20.35 16.24 25.80
N ILE A 666 20.87 15.60 24.75
CA ILE A 666 20.07 14.89 23.74
C ILE A 666 19.52 13.57 24.32
N VAL A 667 20.35 12.80 25.03
CA VAL A 667 19.98 11.53 25.65
C VAL A 667 18.97 11.72 26.79
N ASP A 668 19.17 12.71 27.66
CA ASP A 668 18.23 13.05 28.74
C ASP A 668 16.82 13.37 28.20
N ARG A 669 16.76 14.08 27.07
CA ARG A 669 15.50 14.41 26.36
C ARG A 669 14.86 13.21 25.66
N CYS A 670 15.59 12.12 25.46
CA CYS A 670 15.04 10.86 24.98
C CYS A 670 14.42 10.02 26.11
N HIS A 671 14.53 10.44 27.38
CA HIS A 671 13.86 9.83 28.54
C HIS A 671 14.03 8.29 28.66
N GLY A 672 15.18 7.75 28.26
CA GLY A 672 15.46 6.30 28.34
C GLY A 672 14.69 5.44 27.32
N LEU A 673 14.19 6.03 26.23
CA LEU A 673 13.51 5.32 25.13
C LEU A 673 14.52 4.83 24.06
N PRO A 674 14.85 3.53 23.99
CA PRO A 674 15.85 3.03 23.04
C PRO A 674 15.55 3.35 21.57
N LEU A 675 14.28 3.32 21.12
CA LEU A 675 13.94 3.71 19.74
C LEU A 675 14.27 5.18 19.44
N ALA A 676 13.99 6.08 20.39
CA ALA A 676 14.32 7.49 20.26
C ALA A 676 15.85 7.72 20.22
N ILE A 677 16.57 7.07 21.14
CA ILE A 677 18.02 7.14 21.28
C ILE A 677 18.73 6.63 20.01
N VAL A 678 18.31 5.47 19.50
CA VAL A 678 18.91 4.86 18.30
C VAL A 678 18.61 5.69 17.06
N THR A 679 17.39 6.19 16.88
CA THR A 679 17.06 7.04 15.72
C THR A 679 17.90 8.32 15.72
N ILE A 680 18.01 9.02 16.85
CA ILE A 680 18.75 10.28 16.89
C ILE A 680 20.27 10.09 16.84
N GLY A 681 20.80 9.01 17.44
CA GLY A 681 22.19 8.61 17.26
C GLY A 681 22.52 8.24 15.82
N SER A 682 21.59 7.57 15.11
CA SER A 682 21.74 7.26 13.68
C SER A 682 21.82 8.54 12.84
N LEU A 683 20.86 9.45 13.04
CA LEU A 683 20.80 10.75 12.35
C LEU A 683 22.10 11.56 12.51
N LEU A 684 22.55 11.72 13.75
CA LEU A 684 23.72 12.54 14.08
C LEU A 684 25.05 11.95 13.56
N SER A 685 25.09 10.65 13.24
CA SER A 685 26.26 10.01 12.65
C SER A 685 26.54 10.42 11.19
N TYR A 686 25.56 11.04 10.50
CA TYR A 686 25.67 11.54 9.13
C TYR A 686 25.90 13.07 9.04
N LEU A 687 25.85 13.78 10.16
CA LEU A 687 25.95 15.24 10.21
C LEU A 687 27.35 15.67 10.61
N GLU A 688 27.88 16.69 9.93
CA GLU A 688 29.16 17.29 10.31
C GLU A 688 29.07 17.93 11.71
N TYR A 689 30.18 17.91 12.44
CA TYR A 689 30.28 18.34 13.83
C TYR A 689 29.73 19.76 14.11
N ILE A 690 29.72 20.64 13.10
CA ILE A 690 29.19 22.01 13.17
C ILE A 690 27.65 22.04 13.22
N ILE A 691 26.97 21.05 12.63
CA ILE A 691 25.51 21.01 12.44
C ILE A 691 24.79 20.48 13.70
N TRP A 692 25.46 19.67 14.54
CA TRP A 692 24.90 19.08 15.76
C TRP A 692 24.17 20.10 16.67
N ASN A 693 24.71 21.31 16.81
CA ASN A 693 24.11 22.36 17.65
C ASN A 693 22.85 22.98 16.99
N GLN A 694 22.75 22.97 15.67
CA GLN A 694 21.52 23.37 14.95
C GLN A 694 20.44 22.29 15.08
N THR A 695 20.80 21.02 14.88
CA THR A 695 19.92 19.86 15.08
C THR A 695 19.37 19.82 16.51
N TYR A 696 20.21 20.06 17.53
CA TYR A 696 19.77 20.17 18.93
C TYR A 696 18.76 21.32 19.15
N ASN A 697 18.97 22.48 18.54
CA ASN A 697 18.05 23.62 18.68
C ASN A 697 16.72 23.41 17.93
N GLN A 698 16.70 22.69 16.81
CA GLN A 698 15.46 22.23 16.16
C GLN A 698 14.74 21.16 17.00
N LEU A 699 15.46 20.17 17.52
CA LEU A 699 14.90 19.17 18.42
C LEU A 699 14.25 19.83 19.66
N ARG A 700 14.90 20.86 20.20
CA ARG A 700 14.41 21.66 21.33
C ARG A 700 13.11 22.42 21.03
N SER A 701 12.84 22.79 19.78
CA SER A 701 11.57 23.44 19.41
C SER A 701 10.47 22.41 19.15
N GLU A 702 10.74 21.31 18.43
CA GLU A 702 9.73 20.26 18.17
C GLU A 702 9.29 19.51 19.44
N LEU A 703 10.22 19.24 20.38
CA LEU A 703 9.94 18.58 21.68
C LEU A 703 9.15 19.44 22.67
N SER A 704 8.72 20.65 22.29
CA SER A 704 7.75 21.44 23.08
C SER A 704 6.32 20.89 23.04
N THR A 705 6.09 19.87 22.20
CA THR A 705 4.84 19.11 22.11
C THR A 705 4.99 17.74 22.80
N ASN A 706 3.92 17.25 23.46
CA ASN A 706 3.92 16.09 24.37
C ASN A 706 4.10 14.70 23.71
N ASP A 707 4.79 14.59 22.57
CA ASP A 707 4.98 13.33 21.83
C ASP A 707 6.43 13.19 21.33
N HIS A 708 7.34 12.85 22.24
CA HIS A 708 8.79 12.87 22.01
C HIS A 708 9.27 11.91 20.91
N VAL A 709 8.67 10.73 20.79
CA VAL A 709 9.00 9.75 19.72
C VAL A 709 8.59 10.32 18.35
N ARG A 710 7.42 10.94 18.27
CA ARG A 710 6.93 11.56 17.04
C ARG A 710 7.78 12.76 16.60
N ALA A 711 8.28 13.56 17.54
CA ALA A 711 9.23 14.64 17.25
C ALA A 711 10.57 14.12 16.68
N ILE A 712 11.16 13.08 17.29
CA ILE A 712 12.44 12.52 16.83
C ILE A 712 12.30 11.86 15.44
N LEU A 713 11.21 11.12 15.20
CA LEU A 713 10.91 10.53 13.90
C LEU A 713 10.54 11.60 12.84
N ASN A 714 9.86 12.68 13.21
CA ASN A 714 9.67 13.85 12.34
C ASN A 714 11.00 14.47 11.94
N LEU A 715 11.93 14.66 12.89
CA LEU A 715 13.24 15.25 12.62
C LEU A 715 14.04 14.39 11.63
N SER A 716 14.08 13.06 11.85
CA SER A 716 14.70 12.10 10.92
C SER A 716 14.08 12.16 9.52
N TYR A 717 12.75 12.29 9.43
CA TYR A 717 12.03 12.45 8.15
C TYR A 717 12.32 13.79 7.45
N HIS A 718 12.46 14.89 8.20
CA HIS A 718 12.76 16.22 7.66
C HIS A 718 14.22 16.36 7.19
N ASP A 719 15.13 15.51 7.65
CA ASP A 719 16.53 15.42 7.21
C ASP A 719 16.73 14.55 5.94
N LEU A 720 15.79 13.65 5.61
CA LEU A 720 15.86 12.88 4.36
C LEU A 720 15.90 13.81 3.13
N SER A 721 16.74 13.49 2.15
CA SER A 721 16.71 14.14 0.83
C SER A 721 15.34 13.98 0.14
N GLU A 722 15.03 14.84 -0.83
CA GLU A 722 13.73 14.84 -1.53
C GLU A 722 13.43 13.48 -2.19
N ASP A 723 14.42 12.89 -2.87
CA ASP A 723 14.31 11.57 -3.52
C ASP A 723 14.05 10.45 -2.49
N LEU A 724 14.81 10.43 -1.39
CA LEU A 724 14.66 9.47 -0.28
C LEU A 724 13.30 9.56 0.40
N ARG A 725 12.79 10.78 0.59
CA ARG A 725 11.51 11.04 1.25
C ARG A 725 10.35 10.47 0.43
N ASN A 726 10.39 10.62 -0.90
CA ASN A 726 9.41 10.02 -1.80
C ASN A 726 9.47 8.48 -1.77
N CYS A 727 10.67 7.92 -1.85
CA CYS A 727 10.91 6.47 -1.75
C CYS A 727 10.34 5.89 -0.44
N PHE A 728 10.65 6.53 0.69
CA PHE A 728 10.16 6.14 2.01
C PHE A 728 8.64 6.27 2.17
N LEU A 729 8.03 7.36 1.67
CA LEU A 729 6.57 7.51 1.68
C LEU A 729 5.87 6.40 0.90
N TYR A 730 6.44 5.96 -0.22
CA TYR A 730 5.87 4.88 -1.03
C TYR A 730 5.79 3.56 -0.26
N CYS A 731 6.80 3.23 0.55
CA CYS A 731 6.79 2.03 1.39
C CYS A 731 5.62 1.97 2.39
N SER A 732 5.05 3.13 2.78
CA SER A 732 3.93 3.18 3.73
C SER A 732 2.60 2.65 3.18
N LEU A 733 2.52 2.45 1.85
CA LEU A 733 1.34 1.97 1.14
C LEU A 733 1.13 0.45 1.28
N PHE A 734 2.19 -0.33 1.49
CA PHE A 734 2.10 -1.80 1.58
C PHE A 734 1.57 -2.27 2.95
N PRO A 735 0.55 -3.16 3.03
CA PRO A 735 -0.03 -3.63 4.30
C PRO A 735 0.95 -4.16 5.35
N GLU A 736 0.60 -4.01 6.64
CA GLU A 736 1.43 -4.41 7.80
C GLU A 736 1.52 -5.95 7.96
N ASP A 737 0.46 -6.65 7.54
CA ASP A 737 0.25 -8.10 7.67
C ASP A 737 0.21 -8.79 6.28
N TYR A 738 1.02 -8.38 5.29
CA TYR A 738 0.99 -9.04 3.98
C TYR A 738 1.33 -10.54 4.14
N PRO A 739 0.51 -11.49 3.63
CA PRO A 739 0.64 -12.90 3.94
C PRO A 739 2.02 -13.45 3.59
N MET A 740 2.79 -13.72 4.64
CA MET A 740 4.06 -14.43 4.57
C MET A 740 3.75 -15.90 4.22
N SER A 741 3.61 -16.19 2.93
CA SER A 741 3.43 -17.53 2.36
C SER A 741 4.71 -18.35 2.53
N ARG A 742 4.98 -18.75 3.79
CA ARG A 742 6.14 -19.55 4.24
C ARG A 742 6.24 -20.95 3.61
N GLU A 743 5.42 -21.24 2.62
CA GLU A 743 5.41 -22.45 1.81
C GLU A 743 5.91 -22.22 0.37
N SER A 744 6.12 -20.98 -0.11
CA SER A 744 7.00 -20.79 -1.27
C SER A 744 8.46 -20.97 -0.85
N LEU A 745 9.18 -21.77 -1.65
CA LEU A 745 10.59 -22.05 -1.46
C LEU A 745 11.52 -21.15 -2.27
N PHE A 746 10.98 -20.19 -3.02
CA PHE A 746 11.76 -19.22 -3.78
C PHE A 746 11.65 -17.84 -3.10
N PRO A 747 12.76 -17.23 -2.64
CA PRO A 747 12.77 -15.86 -2.11
C PRO A 747 12.27 -14.78 -3.08
N GLU A 748 12.05 -15.14 -4.34
CA GLU A 748 11.66 -14.27 -5.45
C GLU A 748 10.12 -14.20 -5.66
N ASP A 749 9.37 -14.97 -4.88
CA ASP A 749 7.90 -14.93 -4.85
C ASP A 749 7.34 -13.94 -3.82
N TYR A 750 8.20 -13.40 -2.95
CA TYR A 750 7.77 -12.50 -1.87
C TYR A 750 7.26 -11.15 -2.43
N PRO A 751 6.10 -10.65 -1.96
CA PRO A 751 5.46 -9.40 -2.42
C PRO A 751 6.32 -8.14 -2.38
N MET A 752 7.31 -8.08 -1.48
CA MET A 752 8.24 -6.95 -1.34
C MET A 752 9.68 -7.43 -1.30
N SER A 753 10.17 -7.92 -2.44
CA SER A 753 11.60 -8.08 -2.64
C SER A 753 12.28 -6.72 -2.88
N ARG A 754 13.56 -6.63 -2.51
CA ARG A 754 14.46 -5.51 -2.83
C ARG A 754 14.33 -5.03 -4.28
N GLU A 755 14.35 -5.96 -5.25
CA GLU A 755 14.26 -5.64 -6.66
C GLU A 755 12.91 -5.06 -7.09
N SER A 756 11.79 -5.60 -6.56
CA SER A 756 10.46 -5.13 -6.91
C SER A 756 10.24 -3.68 -6.45
N LEU A 757 10.70 -3.34 -5.24
CA LEU A 757 10.61 -1.97 -4.71
C LEU A 757 11.43 -0.98 -5.54
N VAL A 758 12.62 -1.38 -5.99
CA VAL A 758 13.49 -0.60 -6.88
C VAL A 758 12.85 -0.37 -8.25
N ARG A 759 12.27 -1.40 -8.87
CA ARG A 759 11.51 -1.29 -10.14
C ARG A 759 10.35 -0.30 -9.99
N LEU A 760 9.60 -0.37 -8.89
CA LEU A 760 8.48 0.53 -8.61
C LEU A 760 8.93 1.99 -8.43
N TRP A 761 9.97 2.27 -7.64
CA TRP A 761 10.48 3.64 -7.46
C TRP A 761 11.02 4.27 -8.75
N VAL A 762 11.67 3.48 -9.61
CA VAL A 762 12.14 3.93 -10.93
C VAL A 762 10.97 4.15 -11.89
N ALA A 763 9.93 3.32 -11.83
CA ALA A 763 8.72 3.50 -12.61
C ALA A 763 7.95 4.78 -12.22
N GLU A 764 7.77 5.06 -10.92
CA GLU A 764 7.19 6.32 -10.45
C GLU A 764 8.08 7.54 -10.74
N GLY A 765 9.37 7.34 -10.96
CA GLY A 765 10.33 8.41 -11.24
C GLY A 765 10.79 9.17 -10.01
N PHE A 766 10.72 8.56 -8.81
CA PHE A 766 11.31 9.12 -7.58
C PHE A 766 12.83 9.19 -7.61
N VAL A 767 13.45 8.55 -8.61
CA VAL A 767 14.89 8.45 -8.77
C VAL A 767 15.28 8.77 -10.20
N LEU A 768 16.23 9.69 -10.34
CA LEU A 768 16.78 10.14 -11.62
C LEU A 768 18.24 9.69 -11.76
N SER A 769 18.69 9.47 -13.00
CA SER A 769 20.09 9.18 -13.31
C SER A 769 21.00 10.35 -12.92
N ARG A 770 22.08 10.08 -12.20
CA ARG A 770 23.07 11.09 -11.78
C ARG A 770 24.44 10.74 -12.39
N GLU A 771 24.96 11.63 -13.23
CA GLU A 771 26.24 11.51 -13.94
C GLU A 771 26.48 10.17 -14.67
N LYS A 772 27.04 9.19 -13.96
CA LYS A 772 27.44 7.86 -14.45
C LYS A 772 26.54 6.73 -13.96
N ASN A 773 25.65 7.00 -12.99
CA ASN A 773 24.85 5.99 -12.31
C ASN A 773 23.44 5.94 -12.90
N THR A 774 22.95 4.71 -13.11
CA THR A 774 21.59 4.43 -13.58
C THR A 774 20.54 4.75 -12.50
N PRO A 775 19.28 5.03 -12.86
CA PRO A 775 18.21 5.23 -11.88
C PRO A 775 18.04 4.04 -10.93
N GLU A 776 18.25 2.82 -11.44
CA GLU A 776 18.20 1.59 -10.65
C GLU A 776 19.33 1.55 -9.59
N GLU A 777 20.57 1.91 -9.95
CA GLU A 777 21.69 1.99 -9.00
C GLU A 777 21.50 3.10 -7.94
N VAL A 778 20.92 4.25 -8.31
CA VAL A 778 20.61 5.32 -7.34
C VAL A 778 19.46 4.91 -6.42
N ALA A 779 18.47 4.16 -6.92
CA ALA A 779 17.38 3.61 -6.11
C ALA A 779 17.89 2.58 -5.10
N GLU A 780 18.87 1.77 -5.50
CA GLU A 780 19.58 0.83 -4.64
C GLU A 780 20.29 1.53 -3.47
N VAL A 781 20.99 2.63 -3.74
CA VAL A 781 21.65 3.46 -2.73
C VAL A 781 20.63 4.09 -1.78
N ASN A 782 19.53 4.64 -2.33
CA ASN A 782 18.45 5.22 -1.54
C ASN A 782 17.82 4.18 -0.58
N LEU A 783 17.65 2.94 -1.06
CA LEU A 783 17.09 1.85 -0.25
C LEU A 783 17.99 1.50 0.94
N MET A 784 19.29 1.39 0.70
CA MET A 784 20.29 1.12 1.76
C MET A 784 20.35 2.25 2.78
N GLU A 785 20.25 3.51 2.36
CA GLU A 785 20.23 4.64 3.29
C GLU A 785 18.98 4.62 4.20
N LEU A 786 17.80 4.28 3.67
CA LEU A 786 16.59 4.14 4.49
C LEU A 786 16.68 2.98 5.50
N ILE A 787 17.32 1.87 5.13
CA ILE A 787 17.61 0.76 6.05
C ILE A 787 18.59 1.23 7.13
N HIS A 788 19.70 1.88 6.76
CA HIS A 788 20.71 2.37 7.72
C HIS A 788 20.20 3.47 8.66
N ARG A 789 19.18 4.25 8.25
CA ARG A 789 18.48 5.23 9.10
C ARG A 789 17.40 4.60 9.99
N ASN A 790 17.25 3.27 10.00
CA ASN A 790 16.20 2.52 10.69
C ASN A 790 14.76 2.96 10.30
N MET A 791 14.58 3.44 9.07
CA MET A 791 13.27 3.77 8.50
C MET A 791 12.63 2.57 7.79
N LEU A 792 13.44 1.54 7.48
CA LEU A 792 13.05 0.24 6.93
C LEU A 792 13.81 -0.86 7.67
N GLU A 793 13.13 -1.96 7.99
CA GLU A 793 13.72 -3.17 8.57
C GLU A 793 13.88 -4.26 7.51
N VAL A 794 14.90 -5.10 7.65
CA VAL A 794 15.15 -6.25 6.76
C VAL A 794 14.75 -7.55 7.46
N PHE A 795 13.85 -8.29 6.82
CA PHE A 795 13.36 -9.59 7.29
C PHE A 795 13.81 -10.72 6.35
N GLY A 796 14.44 -11.76 6.91
CA GLY A 796 14.84 -12.95 6.14
C GLY A 796 16.12 -12.80 5.30
N SER A 797 16.76 -13.95 5.05
CA SER A 797 18.06 -14.10 4.36
C SER A 797 19.31 -13.56 5.08
N ALA A 798 20.44 -14.23 4.81
CA ALA A 798 21.79 -13.85 5.22
C ALA A 798 22.63 -13.34 4.03
N ASN A 799 22.02 -13.24 2.83
CA ASN A 799 22.62 -12.73 1.60
C ASN A 799 21.91 -11.43 1.18
N ASP A 800 22.70 -10.40 0.85
CA ASP A 800 22.23 -9.04 0.54
C ASP A 800 21.22 -8.97 -0.62
N TYR A 801 21.23 -9.97 -1.50
CA TYR A 801 20.43 -10.05 -2.72
C TYR A 801 18.95 -10.46 -2.48
N GLU A 802 18.60 -11.05 -1.34
CA GLU A 802 17.28 -11.68 -1.11
C GLU A 802 16.56 -11.14 0.14
N ALA A 803 16.83 -9.89 0.50
CA ALA A 803 16.22 -9.18 1.63
C ALA A 803 14.72 -8.87 1.37
N ILE A 804 13.83 -9.26 2.29
CA ILE A 804 12.45 -8.78 2.38
C ILE A 804 12.45 -7.52 3.24
N ILE A 805 11.64 -6.53 2.91
CA ILE A 805 11.71 -5.20 3.53
C ILE A 805 10.37 -4.86 4.21
N GLN A 806 10.43 -4.38 5.45
CA GLN A 806 9.26 -4.01 6.26
C GLN A 806 9.41 -2.57 6.78
N VAL A 807 8.29 -1.85 6.94
CA VAL A 807 8.28 -0.52 7.58
C VAL A 807 7.86 -0.67 9.03
N ASP A 808 8.58 -0.05 9.96
CA ASP A 808 8.17 -0.01 11.37
C ASP A 808 6.75 0.62 11.52
N PRO A 809 5.86 0.08 12.37
CA PRO A 809 4.49 0.57 12.52
C PRO A 809 4.36 2.03 13.00
N HIS A 810 5.28 2.53 13.82
CA HIS A 810 5.26 3.92 14.31
C HIS A 810 5.74 4.88 13.20
N VAL A 811 6.77 4.47 12.47
CA VAL A 811 7.32 5.14 11.28
C VAL A 811 6.29 5.22 10.14
N ARG A 812 5.52 4.15 9.92
CA ARG A 812 4.39 4.09 8.98
C ARG A 812 3.25 5.08 9.31
N ARG A 813 2.96 5.27 10.60
CA ARG A 813 1.86 6.14 11.05
C ARG A 813 2.12 7.61 10.74
N LEU A 814 3.39 8.02 10.66
CA LEU A 814 3.81 9.37 10.26
C LEU A 814 3.62 9.65 8.78
N SER A 815 3.94 8.67 7.92
CA SER A 815 3.83 8.77 6.47
C SER A 815 2.37 8.73 5.98
N LEU A 816 1.53 7.86 6.55
CA LEU A 816 0.08 7.82 6.24
C LEU A 816 -0.65 9.12 6.59
N CYS A 817 -0.28 9.81 7.67
CA CYS A 817 -0.89 11.10 8.06
C CYS A 817 -0.57 12.25 7.09
N ARG A 818 0.36 12.06 6.14
CA ARG A 818 0.88 13.09 5.23
C ARG A 818 0.44 12.87 3.77
N TRP A 819 -0.32 11.82 3.50
CA TRP A 819 -0.74 11.41 2.15
C TRP A 819 -2.05 12.08 1.71
N LYS A 820 -2.12 12.48 0.45
CA LYS A 820 -3.34 12.93 -0.27
C LYS A 820 -3.29 12.34 -1.67
N VAL A 821 -4.45 12.16 -2.30
CA VAL A 821 -4.59 11.56 -3.63
C VAL A 821 -5.21 12.56 -4.59
N ASN A 822 -4.69 12.62 -5.81
CA ASN A 822 -5.32 13.25 -6.97
C ASN A 822 -5.43 12.20 -8.08
N THR A 823 -6.60 12.00 -8.68
CA THR A 823 -6.85 10.93 -9.67
C THR A 823 -7.36 11.48 -11.00
N SER A 824 -6.44 11.99 -11.83
CA SER A 824 -6.61 12.03 -13.28
C SER A 824 -6.00 10.74 -13.87
N LEU A 825 -6.84 9.76 -14.22
CA LEU A 825 -6.37 8.42 -14.64
C LEU A 825 -5.49 8.40 -15.91
N LYS A 826 -5.39 9.50 -16.67
CA LYS A 826 -4.56 9.61 -17.88
C LYS A 826 -3.05 9.70 -17.61
N HIS A 827 -2.62 9.89 -16.36
CA HIS A 827 -1.24 10.16 -15.98
C HIS A 827 -0.61 9.03 -15.14
N LEU A 828 -1.24 7.85 -15.15
CA LEU A 828 -0.82 6.69 -14.36
C LEU A 828 0.53 6.14 -14.86
N THR A 829 1.49 6.03 -13.95
CA THR A 829 2.86 5.53 -14.19
C THR A 829 3.05 4.07 -13.76
N VAL A 830 2.36 3.65 -12.71
CA VAL A 830 2.40 2.29 -12.16
C VAL A 830 0.98 1.76 -12.04
N LEU A 831 0.76 0.53 -12.53
CA LEU A 831 -0.45 -0.25 -12.27
C LEU A 831 -0.04 -1.54 -11.58
N GLU A 832 -0.28 -1.66 -10.28
CA GLU A 832 0.06 -2.84 -9.48
C GLU A 832 -1.22 -3.51 -8.98
N LEU A 833 -1.50 -4.70 -9.52
CA LEU A 833 -2.70 -5.50 -9.27
C LEU A 833 -2.34 -6.92 -8.79
N GLN A 834 -1.11 -7.14 -8.29
CA GLN A 834 -0.67 -8.40 -7.71
C GLN A 834 -1.67 -8.94 -6.65
N ASP A 835 -1.85 -10.26 -6.60
CA ASP A 835 -2.71 -10.97 -5.65
C ASP A 835 -4.21 -10.58 -5.74
N SER A 836 -4.64 -9.95 -6.84
CA SER A 836 -6.05 -9.58 -7.05
C SER A 836 -6.81 -10.59 -7.91
N ASN A 837 -8.11 -10.75 -7.62
CA ASN A 837 -9.00 -11.70 -8.32
C ASN A 837 -9.42 -11.24 -9.73
N ILE A 838 -8.54 -10.53 -10.46
CA ILE A 838 -8.79 -10.13 -11.85
C ILE A 838 -8.56 -11.32 -12.80
N THR A 839 -9.44 -11.46 -13.79
CA THR A 839 -9.43 -12.59 -14.75
C THR A 839 -9.13 -12.16 -16.18
N GLU A 840 -9.15 -10.86 -16.46
CA GLU A 840 -8.88 -10.25 -17.76
C GLU A 840 -8.25 -8.86 -17.57
N VAL A 841 -7.77 -8.25 -18.66
CA VAL A 841 -7.25 -6.87 -18.66
C VAL A 841 -7.95 -6.11 -19.80
N PRO A 842 -8.64 -4.98 -19.52
CA PRO A 842 -9.46 -4.31 -20.52
C PRO A 842 -8.60 -3.66 -21.61
N THR A 843 -9.10 -3.65 -22.85
CA THR A 843 -8.42 -3.03 -24.01
C THR A 843 -8.10 -1.55 -23.82
N SER A 844 -8.84 -0.86 -22.93
CA SER A 844 -8.60 0.52 -22.54
C SER A 844 -7.24 0.77 -21.86
N ILE A 845 -6.54 -0.27 -21.38
CA ILE A 845 -5.21 -0.13 -20.79
C ILE A 845 -4.22 0.53 -21.76
N GLY A 846 -4.31 0.24 -23.07
CA GLY A 846 -3.45 0.83 -24.10
C GLY A 846 -3.59 2.35 -24.27
N ASN A 847 -4.61 2.97 -23.68
CA ASN A 847 -4.77 4.42 -23.65
C ASN A 847 -3.87 5.10 -22.59
N LEU A 848 -3.31 4.32 -21.66
CA LEU A 848 -2.50 4.81 -20.53
C LEU A 848 -1.02 4.90 -20.92
N PHE A 849 -0.72 5.72 -21.94
CA PHE A 849 0.61 5.84 -22.56
C PHE A 849 1.76 6.23 -21.60
N ASN A 850 1.44 6.74 -20.40
CA ASN A 850 2.40 7.09 -19.36
C ASN A 850 2.78 5.89 -18.45
N LEU A 851 2.13 4.73 -18.59
CA LEU A 851 2.48 3.52 -17.84
C LEU A 851 3.92 3.09 -18.13
N ARG A 852 4.63 2.80 -17.02
CA ARG A 852 6.01 2.34 -16.95
C ARG A 852 6.12 0.98 -16.26
N TYR A 853 5.15 0.62 -15.43
CA TYR A 853 5.08 -0.66 -14.72
C TYR A 853 3.65 -1.22 -14.77
N ILE A 854 3.52 -2.49 -15.13
CA ILE A 854 2.31 -3.29 -14.98
C ILE A 854 2.66 -4.54 -14.16
N GLY A 855 2.05 -4.66 -12.98
CA GLY A 855 2.09 -5.84 -12.12
C GLY A 855 0.74 -6.54 -12.12
N LEU A 856 0.74 -7.80 -12.55
CA LEU A 856 -0.42 -8.70 -12.60
C LEU A 856 -0.08 -10.04 -11.92
N ARG A 857 0.95 -10.07 -11.07
CA ARG A 857 1.47 -11.32 -10.50
C ARG A 857 0.45 -12.02 -9.60
N ARG A 858 0.34 -13.34 -9.69
CA ARG A 858 -0.68 -14.15 -8.95
C ARG A 858 -2.10 -13.61 -9.18
N THR A 859 -2.48 -13.46 -10.44
CA THR A 859 -3.85 -13.14 -10.86
C THR A 859 -4.36 -14.18 -11.85
N ASP A 860 -5.68 -14.31 -11.98
CA ASP A 860 -6.33 -15.29 -12.86
C ASP A 860 -6.36 -14.85 -14.35
N VAL A 861 -5.55 -13.85 -14.73
CA VAL A 861 -5.50 -13.29 -16.09
C VAL A 861 -4.99 -14.35 -17.08
N LYS A 862 -5.76 -14.60 -18.14
CA LYS A 862 -5.47 -15.63 -19.17
C LYS A 862 -4.82 -15.07 -20.43
N SER A 863 -5.01 -13.79 -20.72
CA SER A 863 -4.47 -13.11 -21.89
C SER A 863 -4.39 -11.61 -21.67
N LEU A 864 -3.42 -10.99 -22.33
CA LEU A 864 -3.29 -9.53 -22.40
C LEU A 864 -3.97 -9.01 -23.68
N PRO A 865 -4.50 -7.78 -23.70
CA PRO A 865 -5.07 -7.20 -24.91
C PRO A 865 -3.98 -6.76 -25.90
N GLU A 866 -4.26 -6.85 -27.20
CA GLU A 866 -3.35 -6.36 -28.27
C GLU A 866 -2.99 -4.87 -28.10
N SER A 867 -3.85 -4.08 -27.44
CA SER A 867 -3.61 -2.65 -27.20
C SER A 867 -2.40 -2.35 -26.30
N ILE A 868 -1.76 -3.35 -25.67
CA ILE A 868 -0.46 -3.19 -24.98
C ILE A 868 0.62 -2.63 -25.91
N GLU A 869 0.53 -2.84 -27.23
CA GLU A 869 1.50 -2.29 -28.20
C GLU A 869 1.59 -0.75 -28.18
N ASN A 870 0.56 -0.07 -27.65
CA ASN A 870 0.50 1.37 -27.51
C ASN A 870 1.23 1.90 -26.26
N LEU A 871 1.67 1.02 -25.34
CA LEU A 871 2.30 1.38 -24.07
C LEU A 871 3.80 1.64 -24.23
N LEU A 872 4.16 2.60 -25.08
CA LEU A 872 5.53 2.87 -25.53
C LEU A 872 6.52 3.30 -24.42
N ASN A 873 6.03 3.61 -23.22
CA ASN A 873 6.83 3.95 -22.04
C ASN A 873 6.95 2.82 -21.01
N LEU A 874 6.36 1.65 -21.26
CA LEU A 874 6.39 0.51 -20.35
C LEU A 874 7.82 -0.03 -20.22
N HIS A 875 8.36 -0.01 -19.01
CA HIS A 875 9.68 -0.54 -18.65
C HIS A 875 9.58 -1.94 -18.04
N THR A 876 8.53 -2.22 -17.27
CA THR A 876 8.34 -3.51 -16.58
C THR A 876 6.96 -4.08 -16.83
N LEU A 877 6.91 -5.36 -17.20
CA LEU A 877 5.69 -6.17 -17.26
C LEU A 877 5.91 -7.42 -16.40
N ASP A 878 5.28 -7.45 -15.22
CA ASP A 878 5.24 -8.63 -14.35
C ASP A 878 3.90 -9.35 -14.48
N ILE A 879 3.97 -10.54 -15.07
CA ILE A 879 2.89 -11.51 -15.25
C ILE A 879 3.29 -12.89 -14.71
N LYS A 880 4.23 -12.96 -13.75
CA LYS A 880 4.55 -14.22 -13.05
C LYS A 880 3.32 -14.78 -12.34
N GLN A 881 3.18 -16.09 -12.34
CA GLN A 881 2.11 -16.81 -11.67
C GLN A 881 0.70 -16.39 -12.15
N THR A 882 0.59 -16.03 -13.44
CA THR A 882 -0.70 -15.78 -14.11
C THR A 882 -1.17 -17.03 -14.87
N GLN A 883 -2.20 -16.92 -15.71
CA GLN A 883 -2.64 -17.96 -16.64
C GLN A 883 -2.28 -17.62 -18.11
N ILE A 884 -1.37 -16.67 -18.34
CA ILE A 884 -0.97 -16.22 -19.67
C ILE A 884 -0.03 -17.24 -20.34
N GLU A 885 -0.43 -17.76 -21.51
CA GLU A 885 0.40 -18.70 -22.27
C GLU A 885 1.25 -18.02 -23.35
N LYS A 886 0.71 -16.98 -24.00
CA LYS A 886 1.32 -16.25 -25.12
C LYS A 886 1.16 -14.75 -24.92
N LEU A 887 2.18 -14.00 -25.31
CA LEU A 887 2.11 -12.53 -25.37
C LEU A 887 1.41 -12.08 -26.67
N PRO A 888 0.69 -10.95 -26.66
CA PRO A 888 0.18 -10.31 -27.87
C PRO A 888 1.29 -10.04 -28.89
N ARG A 889 0.95 -10.07 -30.19
CA ARG A 889 1.97 -9.89 -31.24
C ARG A 889 2.62 -8.52 -31.18
N GLY A 890 1.85 -7.50 -30.78
CA GLY A 890 2.34 -6.14 -30.63
C GLY A 890 3.25 -5.90 -29.40
N THR A 891 3.41 -6.86 -28.48
CA THR A 891 4.29 -6.67 -27.30
C THR A 891 5.75 -6.41 -27.68
N VAL A 892 6.23 -6.95 -28.80
CA VAL A 892 7.60 -6.68 -29.30
C VAL A 892 7.80 -5.26 -29.85
N ASN A 893 6.74 -4.46 -29.96
CA ASN A 893 6.80 -3.04 -30.34
C ASN A 893 7.13 -2.12 -29.15
N VAL A 894 7.07 -2.64 -27.92
CA VAL A 894 7.30 -1.90 -26.66
C VAL A 894 8.80 -1.75 -26.41
N LYS A 895 9.48 -0.93 -27.23
CA LYS A 895 10.95 -0.87 -27.28
C LYS A 895 11.67 -0.50 -25.98
N LYS A 896 10.99 0.18 -25.06
CA LYS A 896 11.53 0.57 -23.75
C LYS A 896 11.39 -0.52 -22.68
N LEU A 897 10.84 -1.69 -22.99
CA LEU A 897 10.68 -2.77 -22.04
C LEU A 897 12.06 -3.30 -21.59
N ARG A 898 12.32 -3.22 -20.29
CA ARG A 898 13.56 -3.64 -19.62
C ARG A 898 13.39 -4.94 -18.86
N ASP A 899 12.23 -5.13 -18.25
CA ASP A 899 11.91 -6.32 -17.46
C ASP A 899 10.62 -6.96 -17.97
N LEU A 900 10.74 -8.20 -18.45
CA LEU A 900 9.63 -9.09 -18.73
C LEU A 900 9.72 -10.25 -17.75
N LEU A 901 8.80 -10.32 -16.78
CA LEU A 901 8.74 -11.37 -15.77
C LEU A 901 7.49 -12.20 -16.03
N ALA A 902 7.64 -13.47 -16.43
CA ALA A 902 6.51 -14.27 -16.84
C ALA A 902 6.65 -15.76 -16.49
N ASP A 903 5.59 -16.33 -15.91
CA ASP A 903 5.38 -17.78 -15.81
C ASP A 903 3.92 -18.04 -15.41
N ARG A 904 3.50 -19.31 -15.53
CA ARG A 904 2.26 -19.83 -14.96
C ARG A 904 2.52 -21.10 -14.17
N PHE A 905 1.73 -21.35 -13.13
CA PHE A 905 1.75 -22.65 -12.46
C PHE A 905 0.93 -23.67 -13.25
N ALA A 906 1.52 -24.83 -13.51
CA ALA A 906 0.80 -26.03 -13.96
C ALA A 906 0.45 -26.96 -12.78
N ASP A 907 1.17 -26.84 -11.65
CA ASP A 907 0.90 -27.56 -10.41
C ASP A 907 1.33 -26.71 -9.20
N GLU A 908 0.35 -26.09 -8.53
CA GLU A 908 0.57 -25.26 -7.34
C GLU A 908 1.22 -26.04 -6.18
N MET A 909 1.04 -27.36 -6.09
CA MET A 909 1.61 -28.21 -5.03
C MET A 909 3.09 -28.54 -5.27
N GLN A 910 3.65 -28.12 -6.42
CA GLN A 910 5.02 -28.40 -6.86
C GLN A 910 5.39 -29.89 -6.76
N SER A 911 4.42 -30.78 -6.98
CA SER A 911 4.60 -32.23 -6.99
C SER A 911 5.28 -32.67 -8.28
N ASP A 912 4.86 -32.12 -9.42
CA ASP A 912 5.27 -32.49 -10.77
C ASP A 912 6.61 -31.89 -11.25
N PHE A 913 7.21 -32.56 -12.24
CA PHE A 913 8.45 -32.08 -12.87
C PHE A 913 8.27 -30.73 -13.58
N ARG A 914 7.07 -30.37 -14.07
CA ARG A 914 6.87 -29.10 -14.79
C ARG A 914 5.86 -28.18 -14.10
N PHE A 915 6.01 -28.01 -12.77
CA PHE A 915 5.08 -27.24 -11.95
C PHE A 915 4.96 -25.75 -12.32
N PHE A 916 5.97 -25.17 -12.97
CA PHE A 916 5.88 -23.85 -13.62
C PHE A 916 6.17 -24.00 -15.12
N ILE A 917 5.57 -23.13 -15.93
CA ILE A 917 5.73 -23.09 -17.38
C ILE A 917 5.93 -21.64 -17.81
N GLY A 918 6.96 -21.39 -18.62
CA GLY A 918 7.20 -20.05 -19.19
C GLY A 918 6.19 -19.65 -20.26
N VAL A 919 6.16 -18.37 -20.62
CA VAL A 919 5.42 -17.91 -21.82
C VAL A 919 6.07 -18.43 -23.10
N GLU A 920 5.29 -18.64 -24.15
CA GLU A 920 5.86 -18.91 -25.47
C GLU A 920 6.73 -17.74 -25.95
N SER A 921 7.89 -18.06 -26.56
CA SER A 921 8.78 -17.03 -27.13
C SER A 921 8.06 -16.24 -28.22
N PRO A 922 7.93 -14.90 -28.11
CA PRO A 922 7.29 -14.09 -29.12
C PRO A 922 8.17 -13.99 -30.38
N GLU A 923 7.54 -14.04 -31.56
CA GLU A 923 8.24 -13.77 -32.82
C GLU A 923 8.81 -12.34 -32.81
N GLY A 924 10.13 -12.20 -32.91
CA GLY A 924 10.78 -10.88 -32.92
C GLY A 924 11.14 -10.31 -31.54
N LEU A 925 11.31 -11.14 -30.50
CA LEU A 925 11.81 -10.71 -29.17
C LEU A 925 13.07 -9.81 -29.26
N SER A 926 13.91 -10.04 -30.28
CA SER A 926 15.11 -9.23 -30.55
C SER A 926 14.86 -7.74 -30.82
N ASN A 927 13.61 -7.31 -30.99
CA ASN A 927 13.24 -5.90 -31.14
C ASN A 927 13.23 -5.13 -29.80
N LEU A 928 13.26 -5.85 -28.67
CA LEU A 928 13.29 -5.28 -27.32
C LEU A 928 14.74 -4.96 -26.91
N GLU A 929 15.37 -4.00 -27.60
CA GLU A 929 16.80 -3.70 -27.47
C GLU A 929 17.22 -3.20 -26.06
N GLU A 930 16.29 -2.63 -25.27
CA GLU A 930 16.52 -2.25 -23.87
C GLU A 930 16.35 -3.39 -22.85
N LEU A 931 15.98 -4.61 -23.28
CA LEU A 931 15.64 -5.72 -22.37
C LEU A 931 16.87 -6.19 -21.55
N ARG A 932 16.71 -6.16 -20.22
CA ARG A 932 17.73 -6.54 -19.21
C ARG A 932 17.36 -7.82 -18.47
N THR A 933 16.06 -8.04 -18.27
CA THR A 933 15.51 -9.17 -17.51
C THR A 933 14.47 -9.87 -18.36
N LEU A 934 14.71 -11.14 -18.67
CA LEU A 934 13.78 -12.00 -19.38
C LEU A 934 13.55 -13.26 -18.54
N GLU A 935 12.45 -13.25 -17.79
CA GLU A 935 12.07 -14.36 -16.91
C GLU A 935 10.75 -14.99 -17.36
N THR A 936 10.56 -16.24 -16.95
CA THR A 936 10.56 -17.43 -17.82
C THR A 936 9.96 -17.35 -19.25
N VAL A 937 10.81 -17.62 -20.25
CA VAL A 937 10.40 -17.90 -21.65
C VAL A 937 10.62 -19.37 -22.03
N GLN A 938 9.80 -19.94 -22.91
CA GLN A 938 10.02 -21.28 -23.47
C GLN A 938 10.92 -21.26 -24.72
N VAL A 939 11.72 -22.32 -24.92
CA VAL A 939 12.51 -22.49 -26.15
C VAL A 939 11.65 -22.54 -27.42
N SER A 940 11.99 -21.69 -28.39
CA SER A 940 11.58 -21.79 -29.79
C SER A 940 12.78 -22.13 -30.69
N LYS A 941 12.52 -22.48 -31.96
CA LYS A 941 13.56 -22.84 -32.96
C LYS A 941 14.55 -21.71 -33.25
N ASP A 942 14.17 -20.47 -32.97
CA ASP A 942 14.88 -19.24 -33.30
C ASP A 942 15.25 -18.41 -32.06
N LEU A 943 14.92 -18.87 -30.85
CA LEU A 943 15.20 -18.15 -29.60
C LEU A 943 16.69 -17.82 -29.47
N ALA A 944 17.60 -18.74 -29.82
CA ALA A 944 19.03 -18.49 -29.81
C ALA A 944 19.42 -17.34 -30.77
N GLU A 945 18.90 -17.35 -32.00
CA GLU A 945 19.14 -16.30 -32.99
C GLU A 945 18.55 -14.93 -32.58
N GLN A 946 17.43 -14.92 -31.86
CA GLN A 946 16.86 -13.71 -31.28
C GLN A 946 17.72 -13.18 -30.11
N LEU A 947 18.14 -14.07 -29.19
CA LEU A 947 18.96 -13.74 -28.01
C LEU A 947 20.35 -13.20 -28.38
N LYS A 948 20.95 -13.62 -29.51
CA LYS A 948 22.24 -13.08 -30.03
C LYS A 948 22.26 -11.56 -30.24
N LYS A 949 21.09 -10.90 -30.30
CA LYS A 949 20.96 -9.44 -30.45
C LYS A 949 20.76 -8.71 -29.13
N LEU A 950 20.35 -9.41 -28.06
CA LEU A 950 19.94 -8.82 -26.78
C LEU A 950 21.12 -8.77 -25.78
N MET A 951 22.18 -8.06 -26.17
CA MET A 951 23.46 -8.02 -25.44
C MET A 951 23.41 -7.26 -24.09
N GLN A 952 22.26 -6.65 -23.76
CA GLN A 952 22.01 -5.95 -22.49
C GLN A 952 21.45 -6.87 -21.39
N LEU A 953 21.10 -8.12 -21.71
CA LEU A 953 20.51 -9.08 -20.78
C LEU A 953 21.44 -9.42 -19.61
N ARG A 954 20.82 -9.54 -18.42
CA ARG A 954 21.45 -9.76 -17.10
C ARG A 954 20.83 -10.97 -16.40
N SER A 955 19.51 -11.11 -16.42
CA SER A 955 18.81 -12.31 -15.98
C SER A 955 18.06 -12.93 -17.15
N VAL A 956 18.27 -14.23 -17.40
CA VAL A 956 17.64 -14.98 -18.49
C VAL A 956 17.17 -16.33 -17.95
N TRP A 957 15.86 -16.59 -17.97
CA TRP A 957 15.28 -17.85 -17.51
C TRP A 957 14.56 -18.56 -18.65
N ILE A 958 14.95 -19.80 -18.92
CA ILE A 958 14.49 -20.55 -20.08
C ILE A 958 13.92 -21.91 -19.65
N ASP A 959 12.70 -22.18 -20.08
CA ASP A 959 11.98 -23.43 -19.88
C ASP A 959 11.83 -24.23 -21.19
N ASN A 960 11.43 -25.50 -21.08
CA ASN A 960 11.16 -26.41 -22.20
C ASN A 960 12.41 -26.79 -23.03
N VAL A 961 13.60 -26.73 -22.41
CA VAL A 961 14.88 -27.05 -23.08
C VAL A 961 15.01 -28.55 -23.31
N SER A 962 15.32 -28.96 -24.54
CA SER A 962 15.70 -30.34 -24.87
C SER A 962 17.18 -30.48 -25.21
N ALA A 963 17.68 -31.72 -25.20
CA ALA A 963 19.08 -32.03 -25.46
C ALA A 963 19.58 -31.50 -26.83
N SER A 964 18.70 -31.39 -27.84
CA SER A 964 19.02 -30.79 -29.15
C SER A 964 19.28 -29.29 -29.10
N ASP A 965 18.70 -28.59 -28.13
CA ASP A 965 18.73 -27.12 -28.07
C ASP A 965 20.01 -26.63 -27.37
N CYS A 966 20.54 -27.43 -26.45
CA CYS A 966 21.71 -27.14 -25.61
C CYS A 966 22.90 -26.55 -26.39
N ALA A 967 23.24 -27.12 -27.55
CA ALA A 967 24.45 -26.72 -28.29
C ALA A 967 24.41 -25.27 -28.80
N ASN A 968 23.35 -24.87 -29.52
CA ASN A 968 23.22 -23.49 -30.04
C ASN A 968 22.82 -22.51 -28.92
N LEU A 969 21.95 -22.94 -28.00
CA LEU A 969 21.44 -22.08 -26.93
C LEU A 969 22.54 -21.70 -25.93
N PHE A 970 23.31 -22.66 -25.43
CA PHE A 970 24.34 -22.37 -24.43
C PHE A 970 25.53 -21.62 -25.06
N ALA A 971 25.93 -21.96 -26.28
CA ALA A 971 26.91 -21.19 -27.04
C ALA A 971 26.47 -19.73 -27.28
N THR A 972 25.16 -19.48 -27.38
CA THR A 972 24.60 -18.12 -27.47
C THR A 972 24.71 -17.39 -26.14
N LEU A 973 24.17 -17.97 -25.06
CA LEU A 973 24.19 -17.38 -23.70
C LEU A 973 25.62 -17.08 -23.24
N SER A 974 26.57 -17.94 -23.62
CA SER A 974 28.00 -17.75 -23.43
C SER A 974 28.55 -16.42 -23.92
N THR A 975 28.00 -15.87 -25.02
CA THR A 975 28.47 -14.61 -25.62
C THR A 975 27.93 -13.35 -24.95
N MET A 976 27.00 -13.47 -23.99
CA MET A 976 26.37 -12.32 -23.35
C MET A 976 27.31 -11.68 -22.31
N PRO A 977 27.72 -10.40 -22.47
CA PRO A 977 28.75 -9.80 -21.62
C PRO A 977 28.24 -9.34 -20.24
N LEU A 978 26.93 -9.15 -20.08
CA LEU A 978 26.31 -8.63 -18.85
C LEU A 978 25.53 -9.67 -18.03
N LEU A 979 25.47 -10.93 -18.50
CA LEU A 979 24.71 -12.00 -17.86
C LEU A 979 25.20 -12.25 -16.42
N SER A 980 24.32 -12.07 -15.44
CA SER A 980 24.58 -12.25 -14.01
C SER A 980 23.77 -13.38 -13.37
N SER A 981 22.61 -13.72 -13.95
CA SER A 981 21.68 -14.74 -13.48
C SER A 981 21.16 -15.58 -14.65
N LEU A 982 21.15 -16.91 -14.48
CA LEU A 982 20.72 -17.86 -15.50
C LEU A 982 19.90 -19.00 -14.87
N LEU A 983 18.68 -19.21 -15.36
CA LEU A 983 17.87 -20.39 -15.07
C LEU A 983 17.66 -21.22 -16.33
N ILE A 984 17.89 -22.53 -16.24
CA ILE A 984 17.66 -23.51 -17.30
C ILE A 984 16.75 -24.62 -16.76
N SER A 985 15.59 -24.80 -17.40
CA SER A 985 14.61 -25.86 -17.11
C SER A 985 14.44 -26.77 -18.33
N ALA A 986 14.75 -28.06 -18.15
CA ALA A 986 14.54 -29.09 -19.16
C ALA A 986 13.04 -29.28 -19.45
N ARG A 987 12.72 -29.82 -20.63
CA ARG A 987 11.35 -30.14 -21.05
C ARG A 987 10.69 -31.19 -20.15
N ASP A 988 11.42 -32.22 -19.77
CA ASP A 988 10.96 -33.28 -18.88
C ASP A 988 12.11 -33.90 -18.05
N VAL A 989 11.78 -34.85 -17.19
CA VAL A 989 12.71 -35.48 -16.23
C VAL A 989 13.74 -36.43 -16.86
N ASN A 990 13.58 -36.80 -18.13
CA ASN A 990 14.49 -37.68 -18.88
C ASN A 990 15.43 -36.89 -19.80
N GLU A 991 15.05 -35.67 -20.17
CA GLU A 991 15.86 -34.77 -21.00
C GLU A 991 17.17 -34.42 -20.31
N THR A 992 18.28 -34.72 -20.98
CA THR A 992 19.64 -34.63 -20.44
C THR A 992 20.32 -33.38 -20.98
N LEU A 993 20.50 -32.38 -20.13
CA LEU A 993 21.10 -31.09 -20.47
C LEU A 993 22.62 -31.22 -20.60
N CYS A 994 23.14 -30.95 -21.79
CA CYS A 994 24.58 -30.94 -22.07
C CYS A 994 25.16 -29.53 -21.94
N LEU A 995 25.64 -29.17 -20.75
CA LEU A 995 26.23 -27.85 -20.47
C LEU A 995 27.62 -27.63 -21.10
N GLN A 996 28.08 -28.49 -22.02
CA GLN A 996 29.43 -28.43 -22.61
C GLN A 996 29.69 -27.12 -23.36
N ALA A 997 28.68 -26.59 -24.04
CA ALA A 997 28.76 -25.32 -24.78
C ALA A 997 28.55 -24.08 -23.90
N LEU A 998 28.32 -24.24 -22.59
CA LEU A 998 28.18 -23.14 -21.63
C LEU A 998 29.57 -22.76 -21.07
N ASP A 999 30.23 -21.86 -21.78
CA ASP A 999 31.50 -21.19 -21.42
C ASP A 999 31.25 -19.66 -21.36
N PRO A 1000 30.80 -19.11 -20.23
CA PRO A 1000 30.38 -17.70 -20.15
C PRO A 1000 31.56 -16.73 -20.29
N ILE A 1001 31.48 -15.75 -21.20
CA ILE A 1001 32.46 -14.64 -21.22
C ILE A 1001 32.26 -13.65 -20.06
N SER A 1002 31.08 -13.63 -19.45
CA SER A 1002 30.77 -12.69 -18.36
C SER A 1002 31.18 -13.25 -17.01
N THR A 1003 32.21 -12.63 -16.42
CA THR A 1003 32.61 -12.84 -15.01
C THR A 1003 31.52 -12.40 -14.01
N LYS A 1004 30.43 -11.78 -14.46
CA LYS A 1004 29.29 -11.38 -13.63
C LYS A 1004 28.30 -12.51 -13.35
N LEU A 1005 28.32 -13.61 -14.10
CA LEU A 1005 27.40 -14.74 -13.89
C LEU A 1005 27.68 -15.41 -12.53
N HIS A 1006 26.91 -15.02 -11.52
CA HIS A 1006 27.08 -15.48 -10.14
C HIS A 1006 25.91 -16.34 -9.64
N ARG A 1007 24.78 -16.38 -10.39
CA ARG A 1007 23.57 -17.13 -10.05
C ARG A 1007 23.22 -18.12 -11.15
N LEU A 1008 23.25 -19.40 -10.83
CA LEU A 1008 22.92 -20.50 -11.75
C LEU A 1008 21.85 -21.40 -11.13
N ILE A 1009 20.75 -21.60 -11.86
CA ILE A 1009 19.67 -22.50 -11.49
C ILE A 1009 19.50 -23.52 -12.61
N VAL A 1010 19.59 -24.81 -12.31
CA VAL A 1010 19.43 -25.89 -13.30
C VAL A 1010 18.40 -26.89 -12.81
N ARG A 1011 17.40 -27.14 -13.65
CA ARG A 1011 16.34 -28.12 -13.43
C ARG A 1011 16.34 -29.14 -14.57
N GLY A 1012 16.56 -30.42 -14.23
CA GLY A 1012 16.61 -31.52 -15.20
C GLY A 1012 17.93 -32.29 -15.15
N GLN A 1013 18.03 -33.37 -15.92
CA GLN A 1013 19.17 -34.27 -15.88
C GLN A 1013 20.43 -33.64 -16.48
N TRP A 1014 21.59 -34.08 -16.00
CA TRP A 1014 22.89 -33.57 -16.43
C TRP A 1014 23.62 -34.59 -17.30
N ALA A 1015 24.27 -34.12 -18.36
CA ALA A 1015 25.15 -34.98 -19.16
C ALA A 1015 26.33 -35.49 -18.30
N SER A 1016 26.77 -36.72 -18.58
CA SER A 1016 27.90 -37.32 -17.84
C SER A 1016 29.16 -36.47 -17.97
N GLY A 1017 29.83 -36.22 -16.84
CA GLY A 1017 31.02 -35.37 -16.79
C GLY A 1017 30.74 -33.86 -16.81
N THR A 1018 29.51 -33.40 -16.56
CA THR A 1018 29.14 -31.97 -16.54
C THR A 1018 30.05 -31.08 -15.67
N LEU A 1019 30.56 -31.58 -14.55
CA LEU A 1019 31.52 -30.86 -13.69
C LEU A 1019 32.87 -30.54 -14.38
N LYS A 1020 33.19 -31.21 -15.50
CA LYS A 1020 34.38 -30.96 -16.32
C LYS A 1020 34.17 -29.90 -17.40
N TYR A 1021 32.93 -29.46 -17.61
CA TYR A 1021 32.57 -28.44 -18.61
C TYR A 1021 32.86 -27.02 -18.10
N PRO A 1022 33.00 -26.02 -18.99
CA PRO A 1022 33.59 -24.73 -18.63
C PRO A 1022 32.85 -23.98 -17.51
N ILE A 1023 31.52 -24.04 -17.46
CA ILE A 1023 30.70 -23.47 -16.39
C ILE A 1023 31.10 -23.90 -14.96
N PHE A 1024 31.63 -25.12 -14.77
CA PHE A 1024 32.10 -25.63 -13.47
C PHE A 1024 33.63 -25.79 -13.38
N ARG A 1025 34.33 -25.88 -14.52
CA ARG A 1025 35.78 -26.04 -14.58
C ARG A 1025 36.52 -24.71 -14.56
N ASN A 1026 36.01 -23.71 -15.27
CA ASN A 1026 36.65 -22.42 -15.48
C ASN A 1026 35.88 -21.32 -14.71
N HIS A 1027 34.55 -21.36 -14.77
CA HIS A 1027 33.70 -20.28 -14.26
C HIS A 1027 33.25 -20.46 -12.80
N GLY A 1028 33.41 -21.66 -12.24
CA GLY A 1028 32.83 -22.04 -10.93
C GLY A 1028 33.27 -21.18 -9.73
N GLU A 1029 34.42 -20.51 -9.80
CA GLU A 1029 34.87 -19.54 -8.79
C GLU A 1029 34.03 -18.25 -8.73
N HIS A 1030 33.30 -17.91 -9.80
CA HIS A 1030 32.43 -16.74 -9.87
C HIS A 1030 31.01 -17.03 -9.34
N LEU A 1031 30.63 -18.32 -9.22
CA LEU A 1031 29.31 -18.72 -8.76
C LEU A 1031 29.17 -18.52 -7.24
N LYS A 1032 28.16 -17.72 -6.85
CA LYS A 1032 27.75 -17.47 -5.47
C LYS A 1032 26.44 -18.18 -5.11
N TYR A 1033 25.57 -18.40 -6.08
CA TYR A 1033 24.28 -19.05 -5.90
C TYR A 1033 24.13 -20.21 -6.89
N LEU A 1034 23.86 -21.41 -6.37
CA LEU A 1034 23.62 -22.61 -7.16
C LEU A 1034 22.38 -23.33 -6.63
N ALA A 1035 21.36 -23.52 -7.48
CA ALA A 1035 20.20 -24.34 -7.16
C ALA A 1035 20.01 -25.44 -8.21
N LEU A 1036 20.05 -26.69 -7.75
CA LEU A 1036 19.93 -27.88 -8.57
C LEU A 1036 18.63 -28.61 -8.26
N SER A 1037 17.86 -28.95 -9.29
CA SER A 1037 16.61 -29.70 -9.14
C SER A 1037 16.50 -30.85 -10.13
N TRP A 1038 16.11 -32.03 -9.66
CA TRP A 1038 15.92 -33.23 -10.51
C TRP A 1038 17.18 -33.65 -11.31
N CYS A 1039 18.36 -33.50 -10.70
CA CYS A 1039 19.64 -33.89 -11.30
C CYS A 1039 20.12 -35.24 -10.75
N GLN A 1040 20.81 -36.04 -11.56
CA GLN A 1040 21.49 -37.27 -11.14
C GLN A 1040 23.01 -37.08 -11.19
N LEU A 1041 23.65 -37.06 -10.01
CA LEU A 1041 25.11 -36.94 -9.90
C LEU A 1041 25.82 -38.29 -9.67
N GLY A 1042 25.09 -39.32 -9.22
CA GLY A 1042 25.58 -40.71 -9.09
C GLY A 1042 26.51 -40.99 -7.90
N GLU A 1043 27.06 -39.94 -7.30
CA GLU A 1043 27.92 -39.96 -6.12
C GLU A 1043 27.34 -39.04 -5.02
N ASP A 1044 28.11 -38.68 -3.98
CA ASP A 1044 27.72 -37.66 -3.01
C ASP A 1044 27.75 -36.26 -3.68
N PRO A 1045 26.61 -35.57 -3.84
CA PRO A 1045 26.54 -34.27 -4.49
C PRO A 1045 27.33 -33.19 -3.74
N LEU A 1046 27.46 -33.26 -2.42
CA LEU A 1046 28.19 -32.25 -1.64
C LEU A 1046 29.70 -32.41 -1.84
N GLY A 1047 30.20 -33.64 -1.75
CA GLY A 1047 31.60 -33.98 -2.01
C GLY A 1047 32.06 -33.63 -3.44
N VAL A 1048 31.25 -33.93 -4.46
CA VAL A 1048 31.65 -33.66 -5.86
C VAL A 1048 31.49 -32.19 -6.27
N LEU A 1049 30.59 -31.42 -5.66
CA LEU A 1049 30.42 -30.00 -5.99
C LEU A 1049 31.45 -29.10 -5.31
N ALA A 1050 31.85 -29.39 -4.07
CA ALA A 1050 32.70 -28.50 -3.27
C ALA A 1050 34.01 -28.04 -3.97
N PRO A 1051 34.75 -28.89 -4.71
CA PRO A 1051 35.97 -28.46 -5.42
C PRO A 1051 35.71 -27.53 -6.62
N HIS A 1052 34.49 -27.54 -7.17
CA HIS A 1052 34.14 -26.83 -8.40
C HIS A 1052 33.47 -25.47 -8.14
N VAL A 1053 32.86 -25.25 -6.97
CA VAL A 1053 32.18 -23.99 -6.62
C VAL A 1053 32.63 -23.48 -5.24
N PRO A 1054 33.91 -23.07 -5.09
CA PRO A 1054 34.50 -22.74 -3.78
C PRO A 1054 33.92 -21.47 -3.12
N ASN A 1055 33.46 -20.51 -3.93
CA ASN A 1055 32.98 -19.19 -3.46
C ASN A 1055 31.47 -19.11 -3.25
N LEU A 1056 30.80 -20.26 -3.23
CA LEU A 1056 29.35 -20.37 -3.13
C LEU A 1056 28.86 -19.88 -1.74
N THR A 1057 27.87 -18.99 -1.73
CA THR A 1057 27.19 -18.51 -0.51
C THR A 1057 25.81 -19.14 -0.31
N TYR A 1058 25.18 -19.64 -1.38
CA TYR A 1058 23.90 -20.35 -1.34
C TYR A 1058 23.94 -21.62 -2.21
N LEU A 1059 23.57 -22.76 -1.60
CA LEU A 1059 23.40 -24.05 -2.28
C LEU A 1059 22.01 -24.62 -1.98
N SER A 1060 21.28 -25.01 -3.02
CA SER A 1060 20.02 -25.77 -2.90
C SER A 1060 20.05 -27.03 -3.77
N LEU A 1061 19.76 -28.18 -3.15
CA LEU A 1061 19.64 -29.48 -3.80
C LEU A 1061 18.23 -30.03 -3.55
N ASN A 1062 17.42 -30.16 -4.62
CA ASN A 1062 16.02 -30.55 -4.53
C ASN A 1062 15.70 -31.74 -5.45
N ARG A 1063 15.31 -32.89 -4.91
CA ARG A 1063 15.15 -34.15 -5.69
C ARG A 1063 16.40 -34.49 -6.51
N VAL A 1064 17.59 -34.29 -5.93
CA VAL A 1064 18.87 -34.71 -6.54
C VAL A 1064 19.17 -36.14 -6.09
N ASN A 1065 19.40 -37.04 -7.05
CA ASN A 1065 19.77 -38.42 -6.75
C ASN A 1065 21.22 -38.47 -6.27
N SER A 1066 21.45 -39.18 -5.17
CA SER A 1066 22.65 -39.08 -4.33
C SER A 1066 23.13 -40.46 -3.87
N ALA A 1067 24.40 -40.55 -3.46
CA ALA A 1067 24.83 -41.61 -2.55
C ALA A 1067 23.97 -41.64 -1.26
N SER A 1068 23.89 -42.80 -0.60
CA SER A 1068 23.09 -42.99 0.62
C SER A 1068 23.58 -42.18 1.82
N THR A 1069 24.83 -41.72 1.78
CA THR A 1069 25.46 -40.90 2.80
C THR A 1069 25.99 -39.62 2.15
N LEU A 1070 25.64 -38.47 2.72
CA LEU A 1070 26.19 -37.16 2.37
C LEU A 1070 27.39 -36.85 3.29
N VAL A 1071 28.54 -36.45 2.75
CA VAL A 1071 29.77 -36.22 3.54
C VAL A 1071 30.32 -34.82 3.29
N LEU A 1072 30.21 -33.96 4.30
CA LEU A 1072 30.84 -32.64 4.32
C LEU A 1072 32.21 -32.75 5.00
N SER A 1073 33.26 -32.85 4.20
CA SER A 1073 34.64 -32.91 4.71
C SER A 1073 35.14 -31.55 5.22
N ALA A 1074 36.20 -31.56 6.02
CA ALA A 1074 36.88 -30.36 6.48
C ALA A 1074 37.24 -29.44 5.30
N GLY A 1075 36.90 -28.14 5.39
CA GLY A 1075 37.12 -27.17 4.33
C GLY A 1075 36.11 -27.17 3.17
N CYS A 1076 35.11 -28.06 3.16
CA CYS A 1076 34.03 -28.00 2.17
C CYS A 1076 33.20 -26.71 2.30
N PHE A 1077 33.02 -26.02 1.17
CA PHE A 1077 32.27 -24.77 1.00
C PHE A 1077 32.60 -23.67 2.04
N PRO A 1078 33.80 -23.06 1.99
CA PRO A 1078 34.30 -22.12 3.01
C PRO A 1078 33.51 -20.81 3.14
N HIS A 1079 32.66 -20.49 2.17
CA HIS A 1079 31.88 -19.25 2.11
C HIS A 1079 30.36 -19.45 2.15
N LEU A 1080 29.89 -20.69 2.34
CA LEU A 1080 28.47 -21.03 2.30
C LEU A 1080 27.75 -20.51 3.53
N LYS A 1081 26.76 -19.64 3.32
CA LYS A 1081 25.86 -19.12 4.34
C LYS A 1081 24.56 -19.91 4.44
N THR A 1082 24.06 -20.44 3.31
CA THR A 1082 22.80 -21.18 3.24
C THR A 1082 22.96 -22.50 2.50
N LEU A 1083 22.54 -23.60 3.14
CA LEU A 1083 22.44 -24.93 2.55
C LEU A 1083 21.00 -25.45 2.66
N VAL A 1084 20.40 -25.81 1.53
CA VAL A 1084 19.05 -26.40 1.43
C VAL A 1084 19.15 -27.80 0.81
N LEU A 1085 18.68 -28.81 1.54
CA LEU A 1085 18.56 -30.20 1.09
C LEU A 1085 17.08 -30.58 1.13
N LYS A 1086 16.49 -30.89 -0.03
CA LYS A 1086 15.04 -31.08 -0.15
C LYS A 1086 14.66 -32.32 -0.95
N ARG A 1087 13.70 -33.11 -0.43
CA ARG A 1087 13.05 -34.23 -1.14
C ARG A 1087 14.07 -35.17 -1.82
N MET A 1088 15.17 -35.49 -1.13
CA MET A 1088 16.21 -36.41 -1.60
C MET A 1088 15.94 -37.80 -0.98
N PRO A 1089 15.23 -38.71 -1.67
CA PRO A 1089 14.70 -39.92 -1.05
C PRO A 1089 15.79 -40.95 -0.70
N ASP A 1090 16.93 -40.94 -1.39
CA ASP A 1090 17.99 -41.95 -1.25
C ASP A 1090 18.90 -41.70 -0.04
N VAL A 1091 18.88 -40.49 0.52
CA VAL A 1091 19.77 -40.07 1.61
C VAL A 1091 19.30 -40.67 2.93
N LYS A 1092 20.15 -41.52 3.51
CA LYS A 1092 19.95 -42.18 4.81
C LYS A 1092 20.76 -41.58 5.93
N GLN A 1093 21.95 -41.07 5.62
CA GLN A 1093 22.91 -40.57 6.60
C GLN A 1093 23.57 -39.29 6.09
N MET A 1094 24.04 -38.47 7.03
CA MET A 1094 24.78 -37.24 6.75
C MET A 1094 25.87 -37.08 7.80
N GLU A 1095 27.10 -36.83 7.34
CA GLU A 1095 28.29 -36.66 8.15
C GLU A 1095 28.88 -35.28 7.89
N ILE A 1096 29.20 -34.56 8.98
CA ILE A 1096 29.74 -33.22 8.96
C ILE A 1096 31.07 -33.26 9.73
N GLY A 1097 32.17 -33.15 8.98
CA GLY A 1097 33.51 -33.15 9.54
C GLY A 1097 33.84 -31.85 10.26
N ASP A 1098 34.78 -31.93 11.19
CA ASP A 1098 35.32 -30.74 11.87
C ASP A 1098 35.95 -29.78 10.84
N GLY A 1099 35.67 -28.48 10.98
CA GLY A 1099 36.04 -27.45 10.01
C GLY A 1099 35.29 -27.45 8.67
N ALA A 1100 34.19 -28.20 8.52
CA ALA A 1100 33.27 -28.06 7.40
C ALA A 1100 32.34 -26.84 7.59
N LEU A 1101 31.88 -26.22 6.49
CA LEU A 1101 30.87 -25.14 6.51
C LEU A 1101 31.14 -23.97 7.50
N PRO A 1102 32.35 -23.38 7.55
CA PRO A 1102 32.77 -22.46 8.63
C PRO A 1102 32.05 -21.10 8.67
N ARG A 1103 31.13 -20.82 7.74
CA ARG A 1103 30.33 -19.58 7.68
C ARG A 1103 28.82 -19.84 7.55
N ILE A 1104 28.36 -21.06 7.81
CA ILE A 1104 26.95 -21.41 7.64
C ILE A 1104 26.07 -20.67 8.65
N GLU A 1105 25.04 -19.99 8.15
CA GLU A 1105 24.05 -19.27 8.93
C GLU A 1105 22.68 -19.97 8.90
N GLY A 1106 22.35 -20.67 7.82
CA GLY A 1106 21.09 -21.41 7.67
C GLY A 1106 21.26 -22.80 7.05
N LEU A 1107 20.81 -23.84 7.76
CA LEU A 1107 20.77 -25.22 7.30
C LEU A 1107 19.32 -25.73 7.27
N TYR A 1108 18.85 -26.13 6.09
CA TYR A 1108 17.46 -26.51 5.86
C TYR A 1108 17.41 -27.92 5.25
N ILE A 1109 16.95 -28.91 6.02
CA ILE A 1109 16.78 -30.29 5.58
C ILE A 1109 15.29 -30.61 5.60
N VAL A 1110 14.70 -30.86 4.43
CA VAL A 1110 13.24 -30.90 4.24
C VAL A 1110 12.82 -32.11 3.41
N SER A 1111 11.95 -32.96 3.95
CA SER A 1111 11.42 -34.15 3.26
C SER A 1111 12.49 -35.19 2.89
N LEU A 1112 13.49 -35.40 3.74
CA LEU A 1112 14.45 -36.51 3.62
C LEU A 1112 13.94 -37.69 4.46
N ALA A 1113 12.97 -38.44 3.91
CA ALA A 1113 12.21 -39.45 4.65
C ALA A 1113 13.01 -40.67 5.14
N GLN A 1114 14.16 -40.98 4.52
CA GLN A 1114 15.03 -42.08 4.94
C GLN A 1114 16.15 -41.66 5.91
N LEU A 1115 16.26 -40.37 6.27
CA LEU A 1115 17.26 -39.87 7.22
C LEU A 1115 16.85 -40.31 8.64
N ASP A 1116 17.33 -41.49 9.04
CA ASP A 1116 16.96 -42.19 10.27
C ASP A 1116 17.90 -41.91 11.46
N LYS A 1117 18.85 -40.98 11.30
CA LYS A 1117 19.82 -40.57 12.34
C LYS A 1117 20.05 -39.07 12.30
N VAL A 1118 20.34 -38.49 13.47
CA VAL A 1118 20.85 -37.13 13.57
C VAL A 1118 22.17 -37.02 12.77
N PRO A 1119 22.35 -36.02 11.89
CA PRO A 1119 23.60 -35.83 11.16
C PRO A 1119 24.79 -35.70 12.12
N GLN A 1120 25.81 -36.54 11.93
CA GLN A 1120 26.97 -36.58 12.82
C GLN A 1120 27.81 -35.31 12.65
N GLY A 1121 28.16 -34.63 13.75
CA GLY A 1121 28.97 -33.41 13.71
C GLY A 1121 28.17 -32.14 13.40
N ILE A 1122 26.84 -32.20 13.37
CA ILE A 1122 25.99 -31.01 13.24
C ILE A 1122 26.17 -30.03 14.41
N GLU A 1123 26.61 -30.53 15.57
CA GLU A 1123 27.00 -29.70 16.73
C GLU A 1123 28.28 -28.88 16.51
N LEU A 1124 29.08 -29.18 15.49
CA LEU A 1124 30.32 -28.45 15.16
C LEU A 1124 30.03 -27.15 14.38
N LEU A 1125 28.79 -26.93 13.94
CA LEU A 1125 28.38 -25.75 13.17
C LEU A 1125 28.14 -24.53 14.09
N LEU A 1126 29.24 -23.92 14.55
CA LEU A 1126 29.21 -22.82 15.53
C LEU A 1126 28.61 -21.50 15.02
N SER A 1127 28.61 -21.24 13.71
CA SER A 1127 28.04 -20.02 13.11
C SER A 1127 26.53 -20.10 12.82
N LEU A 1128 25.92 -21.28 13.02
CA LEU A 1128 24.58 -21.58 12.56
C LEU A 1128 23.53 -20.76 13.33
N LYS A 1129 22.74 -19.95 12.61
CA LYS A 1129 21.65 -19.13 13.17
C LYS A 1129 20.28 -19.81 13.05
N ARG A 1130 20.07 -20.60 11.99
CA ARG A 1130 18.80 -21.26 11.67
C ARG A 1130 19.00 -22.71 11.26
N LEU A 1131 18.24 -23.62 11.86
CA LEU A 1131 18.26 -25.04 11.58
C LEU A 1131 16.84 -25.59 11.45
N TRP A 1132 16.42 -25.96 10.24
CA TRP A 1132 15.10 -26.57 10.01
C TRP A 1132 15.28 -28.02 9.54
N LEU A 1133 14.66 -28.95 10.26
CA LEU A 1133 14.74 -30.40 10.06
C LEU A 1133 13.32 -30.96 9.92
N LEU A 1134 12.70 -30.73 8.76
CA LEU A 1134 11.25 -30.87 8.57
C LEU A 1134 10.88 -32.09 7.72
N TYR A 1135 9.81 -32.80 8.10
CA TYR A 1135 9.30 -33.97 7.37
C TYR A 1135 10.36 -35.07 7.16
N LEU A 1136 11.15 -35.34 8.18
CA LEU A 1136 12.16 -36.41 8.21
C LEU A 1136 11.53 -37.75 8.63
N HIS A 1137 12.34 -38.78 8.88
CA HIS A 1137 11.86 -40.08 9.39
C HIS A 1137 11.06 -39.93 10.69
N ASP A 1138 9.99 -40.72 10.89
CA ASP A 1138 9.05 -40.57 12.01
C ASP A 1138 9.72 -40.64 13.39
N GLU A 1139 10.78 -41.45 13.53
CA GLU A 1139 11.54 -41.59 14.78
C GLU A 1139 12.62 -40.50 15.00
N PHE A 1140 12.89 -39.64 14.00
CA PHE A 1140 13.99 -38.66 14.05
C PHE A 1140 13.86 -37.71 15.25
N LYS A 1141 12.64 -37.30 15.60
CA LYS A 1141 12.37 -36.42 16.75
C LYS A 1141 12.72 -37.08 18.09
N THR A 1142 12.45 -38.38 18.22
CA THR A 1142 12.83 -39.17 19.40
C THR A 1142 14.34 -39.29 19.49
N LEU A 1143 15.00 -39.57 18.36
CA LEU A 1143 16.46 -39.68 18.28
C LEU A 1143 17.14 -38.36 18.66
N TRP A 1144 16.69 -37.22 18.11
CA TRP A 1144 17.18 -35.89 18.47
C TRP A 1144 17.13 -35.62 19.97
N GLN A 1145 16.02 -35.99 20.62
CA GLN A 1145 15.84 -35.86 22.07
C GLN A 1145 16.78 -36.78 22.85
N THR A 1146 16.83 -38.07 22.51
CA THR A 1146 17.67 -39.06 23.20
C THR A 1146 19.17 -38.81 23.02
N SER A 1147 19.60 -38.21 21.91
CA SER A 1147 20.99 -37.80 21.65
C SER A 1147 21.39 -36.49 22.36
N GLY A 1148 20.50 -35.89 23.14
CA GLY A 1148 20.78 -34.65 23.90
C GLY A 1148 20.97 -33.41 23.03
N MET A 1149 20.52 -33.43 21.77
CA MET A 1149 20.87 -32.39 20.79
C MET A 1149 20.33 -31.01 21.15
N HIS A 1150 19.23 -30.91 21.90
CA HIS A 1150 18.75 -29.62 22.43
C HIS A 1150 19.75 -28.93 23.37
N GLN A 1151 20.64 -29.67 24.04
CA GLN A 1151 21.72 -29.08 24.84
C GLN A 1151 22.94 -28.76 23.99
N LYS A 1152 23.31 -29.62 23.04
CA LYS A 1152 24.43 -29.41 22.13
C LYS A 1152 24.25 -28.23 21.17
N MET A 1153 23.01 -27.86 20.85
CA MET A 1153 22.67 -26.83 19.86
C MET A 1153 22.17 -25.52 20.47
N GLN A 1154 22.43 -25.26 21.75
CA GLN A 1154 21.94 -24.05 22.45
C GLN A 1154 22.45 -22.72 21.86
N HIS A 1155 23.51 -22.76 21.06
CA HIS A 1155 24.04 -21.58 20.36
C HIS A 1155 23.22 -21.19 19.12
N VAL A 1156 22.30 -22.02 18.65
CA VAL A 1156 21.50 -21.78 17.43
C VAL A 1156 20.14 -21.16 17.83
N PRO A 1157 19.86 -19.87 17.50
CA PRO A 1157 18.64 -19.19 17.94
C PRO A 1157 17.34 -19.80 17.39
N GLU A 1158 17.31 -20.24 16.12
CA GLU A 1158 16.08 -20.77 15.50
C GLU A 1158 16.24 -22.24 15.06
N ILE A 1159 15.78 -23.17 15.89
CA ILE A 1159 15.70 -24.61 15.56
C ILE A 1159 14.23 -25.02 15.33
N ARG A 1160 13.96 -25.81 14.27
CA ARG A 1160 12.65 -26.42 13.99
C ARG A 1160 12.80 -27.90 13.62
N ILE A 1161 11.99 -28.77 14.23
CA ILE A 1161 12.02 -30.25 14.12
C ILE A 1161 10.60 -30.82 14.25
#